data_AF-A0A517RD45-F1
#
_entry.id   AF-A0A517RD45-F1
#
_cell.length_a   1.000
_cell.length_b   1.000
_cell.length_c   1.000
_cell.angle_alpha   90.00
_cell.angle_beta   90.00
_cell.angle_gamma   90.00
#
_symmetry.space_group_name_H-M   'P 1'
#
loop_
_entity.id
_entity.type
_entity.pdbx_description
1 polymer ?
#
loop_
_entity_poly.entity_id
_entity_poly.type
_entity_poly.pdbx_seq_one_letter_code
_entity_poly.pdbx_strand_id
1 'polypeptide(L)'
;MKSLSAFRYCISLFPLLLCCRLLSASEPIPQELRPWLNGQNWHRDTQGPILELGNPGEFDDTHLFAPSVSYEDGQFSLWYCGSRGTVKQRIFQMGLAHSPDGIRFQKQQQNPVFQFGDAKHSILTPTLLRTPDGATLRENNQLRMWFSSTDFQDPTGLHQLHETTSSDGIHWSKPSPAELKHVYAPTILKTGRTYQMWFTDVSKDPWCIKHASSLDGKKWRVTPDPVLEIDQTWEAGRLFYPTVLKINDVYLMWYGSYWKARKNTTALGFAASIDGLKWYKSAANPIFKPDPDRPWESHYVTSQSVMRLPDHSFRIWYASRKQPPFVNKYFAINTAHWSGPQVEKVATPQQKPAKFTSWKTQTRQKLSQLLGIPDTKVALQSEKRGEFEHEGTVIEKWIFTSEPGSRVPAVLYRPKTLTKPAPAIVLTYGHGGSKSQWQYNYAAQAYAKAGLVCLAIDPIGEEERHLQGKLGTRAHDPKAVHERAWNAGRPIMGKLVFDTMRGIDFLLERDDVDPEKIGVAGNSLGGAVASWMAALEPRIKLAIVSGWAYHNVTLRSKYCTKVPNQRMREICTWPEFLSLAAPHCAVLVMNGDADWIIDSDDDGAAWRGTRSAVSDAANVYQTQGAAGRVQAWFEAKGGHRPYMSHPDALLWIQQHLGTPLLTKQEIQKLPTVNSGRWCDAHQIRLERLYGTDLHQRGATLADFKLSPLSPTKLACLKPEERGTPAFTLEGWLQQIEQTD
;
A
#
# COMPACT_ATOMS: atom_id res chain seq x y z
N MET A 1 22.16 47.06 -66.53
CA MET A 1 23.38 47.89 -66.37
C MET A 1 23.03 49.11 -65.54
N LYS A 2 23.87 49.40 -64.54
CA LYS A 2 23.91 50.56 -63.63
C LYS A 2 22.93 50.56 -62.43
N SER A 3 23.53 50.13 -61.32
CA SER A 3 23.15 50.33 -59.93
C SER A 3 23.04 51.80 -59.55
N LEU A 4 22.20 52.11 -58.56
CA LEU A 4 22.48 53.12 -57.54
C LEU A 4 21.69 52.80 -56.26
N SER A 5 22.38 53.01 -55.15
CA SER A 5 22.11 52.64 -53.77
C SER A 5 20.90 53.32 -53.13
N ALA A 6 20.20 52.62 -52.24
CA ALA A 6 19.37 53.24 -51.21
C ALA A 6 19.42 52.46 -49.89
N PHE A 7 20.06 53.10 -48.90
CA PHE A 7 19.75 53.16 -47.48
C PHE A 7 19.18 51.94 -46.74
N ARG A 8 19.99 51.45 -45.79
CA ARG A 8 19.61 50.58 -44.68
C ARG A 8 18.69 51.34 -43.70
N TYR A 9 17.48 50.84 -43.48
CA TYR A 9 16.76 51.00 -42.21
C TYR A 9 16.76 49.64 -41.50
N CYS A 10 17.42 49.56 -40.35
CA CYS A 10 17.31 48.43 -39.44
C CYS A 10 15.98 48.53 -38.69
N ILE A 11 15.01 47.69 -39.04
CA ILE A 11 13.90 47.33 -38.15
C ILE A 11 14.12 45.88 -37.75
N SER A 12 14.61 45.69 -36.54
CA SER A 12 14.73 44.38 -35.90
C SER A 12 13.34 43.88 -35.52
N LEU A 13 12.78 42.99 -36.35
CA LEU A 13 11.67 42.11 -35.99
C LEU A 13 12.20 41.03 -35.02
N PHE A 14 11.93 41.19 -33.73
CA PHE A 14 12.03 40.11 -32.76
C PHE A 14 10.78 39.22 -32.89
N PRO A 15 10.90 37.91 -33.19
CA PRO A 15 9.79 37.01 -32.98
C PRO A 15 9.70 36.72 -31.48
N LEU A 16 8.55 37.04 -30.88
CA LEU A 16 8.18 36.60 -29.55
C LEU A 16 8.01 35.06 -29.59
N LEU A 17 9.10 34.33 -29.41
CA LEU A 17 9.06 32.91 -29.06
C LEU A 17 8.54 32.82 -27.63
N LEU A 18 7.23 32.63 -27.50
CA LEU A 18 6.58 32.20 -26.27
C LEU A 18 7.05 30.76 -25.99
N CYS A 19 8.26 30.61 -25.45
CA CYS A 19 8.75 29.36 -24.91
C CYS A 19 7.97 29.10 -23.62
N CYS A 20 6.79 28.47 -23.75
CA CYS A 20 6.18 27.74 -22.65
C CYS A 20 7.16 26.65 -22.23
N ARG A 21 8.03 26.96 -21.26
CA ARG A 21 8.65 25.93 -20.44
C ARG A 21 7.53 25.28 -19.66
N LEU A 22 7.02 24.16 -20.19
CA LEU A 22 6.47 23.10 -19.35
C LEU A 22 7.62 22.68 -18.43
N LEU A 23 7.78 23.39 -17.30
CA LEU A 23 8.43 22.83 -16.13
C LEU A 23 7.60 21.59 -15.83
N SER A 24 8.07 20.40 -16.19
CA SER A 24 7.46 19.18 -15.69
C SER A 24 7.53 19.28 -14.17
N ALA A 25 6.40 19.56 -13.52
CA ALA A 25 6.34 19.49 -12.08
C ALA A 25 6.83 18.09 -11.73
N SER A 26 7.94 18.00 -10.98
CA SER A 26 8.42 16.72 -10.47
C SER A 26 7.25 15.99 -9.83
N GLU A 27 7.06 14.70 -10.13
CA GLU A 27 5.98 13.94 -9.52
C GLU A 27 5.96 14.16 -8.00
N PRO A 28 4.78 14.40 -7.40
CA PRO A 28 4.71 14.62 -5.97
C PRO A 28 5.15 13.36 -5.24
N ILE A 29 6.07 13.53 -4.28
CA ILE A 29 6.66 12.45 -3.49
C ILE A 29 6.23 12.56 -2.03
N PRO A 30 5.92 11.44 -1.35
CA PRO A 30 5.65 11.44 0.08
C PRO A 30 6.80 12.10 0.85
N GLN A 31 6.45 12.88 1.87
CA GLN A 31 7.39 13.72 2.60
C GLN A 31 8.53 12.90 3.22
N GLU A 32 8.22 11.72 3.73
CA GLU A 32 9.17 10.83 4.42
C GLU A 32 10.27 10.30 3.49
N LEU A 33 10.04 10.28 2.17
CA LEU A 33 11.02 9.81 1.20
C LEU A 33 12.06 10.87 0.84
N ARG A 34 11.75 12.16 1.03
CA ARG A 34 12.59 13.27 0.55
C ARG A 34 14.04 13.21 1.06
N PRO A 35 14.31 12.96 2.36
CA PRO A 35 15.68 12.88 2.85
C PRO A 35 16.51 11.79 2.17
N TRP A 36 15.87 10.69 1.77
CA TRP A 36 16.51 9.51 1.19
C TRP A 36 16.82 9.66 -0.30
N LEU A 37 16.03 10.45 -1.04
CA LEU A 37 16.12 10.56 -2.50
C LEU A 37 17.19 11.55 -2.99
N ASN A 38 17.98 12.13 -2.08
CA ASN A 38 19.15 12.94 -2.42
C ASN A 38 20.32 12.07 -2.93
N GLY A 39 21.38 12.71 -3.45
CA GLY A 39 22.60 12.00 -3.84
C GLY A 39 23.26 11.31 -2.65
N GLN A 40 23.90 10.16 -2.90
CA GLN A 40 24.59 9.37 -1.89
C GLN A 40 26.10 9.47 -2.09
N ASN A 41 26.82 9.92 -1.07
CA ASN A 41 28.27 10.02 -1.09
C ASN A 41 28.88 8.74 -0.53
N TRP A 42 29.09 7.76 -1.41
CA TRP A 42 29.75 6.51 -1.07
C TRP A 42 31.27 6.67 -1.09
N HIS A 43 31.92 6.34 0.02
CA HIS A 43 33.36 6.39 0.20
C HIS A 43 33.95 4.99 0.10
N ARG A 44 34.92 4.78 -0.81
CA ARG A 44 35.59 3.49 -0.99
C ARG A 44 36.75 3.36 -0.01
N ASP A 45 36.73 2.29 0.77
CA ASP A 45 37.64 2.11 1.91
C ASP A 45 39.02 1.55 1.54
N THR A 46 39.16 1.00 0.34
CA THR A 46 40.36 0.27 -0.08
C THR A 46 40.94 0.80 -1.39
N GLN A 47 42.23 0.55 -1.58
CA GLN A 47 42.98 0.79 -2.83
C GLN A 47 43.07 -0.47 -3.71
N GLY A 48 42.28 -1.50 -3.42
CA GLY A 48 42.25 -2.77 -4.14
C GLY A 48 41.02 -3.61 -3.75
N PRO A 49 40.76 -4.75 -4.41
CA PRO A 49 39.68 -5.66 -4.05
C PRO A 49 39.74 -6.14 -2.60
N ILE A 50 38.58 -6.40 -2.00
CA ILE A 50 38.49 -7.06 -0.69
C ILE A 50 38.45 -8.59 -0.82
N LEU A 51 38.11 -9.09 -2.00
CA LEU A 51 38.14 -10.51 -2.34
C LEU A 51 38.47 -10.65 -3.84
N GLU A 52 39.46 -11.48 -4.15
CA GLU A 52 39.95 -11.73 -5.51
C GLU A 52 39.67 -13.17 -5.94
N LEU A 53 39.94 -13.49 -7.21
CA LEU A 53 39.86 -14.85 -7.75
C LEU A 53 40.72 -15.82 -6.94
N GLY A 54 40.32 -17.09 -6.93
CA GLY A 54 41.11 -18.16 -6.35
C GLY A 54 42.38 -18.46 -7.15
N ASN A 55 43.25 -19.27 -6.56
CA ASN A 55 44.39 -19.83 -7.28
C ASN A 55 43.91 -20.72 -8.44
N PRO A 56 44.69 -20.88 -9.53
CA PRO A 56 44.33 -21.75 -10.62
C PRO A 56 43.94 -23.16 -10.15
N GLY A 57 42.75 -23.63 -10.54
CA GLY A 57 42.19 -24.91 -10.13
C GLY A 57 41.18 -24.83 -8.98
N GLU A 58 41.19 -23.74 -8.20
CA GLU A 58 40.15 -23.46 -7.21
C GLU A 58 38.80 -23.18 -7.89
N PHE A 59 37.70 -23.42 -7.17
CA PHE A 59 36.36 -23.33 -7.73
C PHE A 59 35.99 -21.93 -8.27
N ASP A 60 36.66 -20.89 -7.79
CA ASP A 60 36.44 -19.48 -8.12
C ASP A 60 37.66 -18.86 -8.83
N ASP A 61 38.46 -19.66 -9.53
CA ASP A 61 39.66 -19.24 -10.26
C ASP A 61 39.36 -18.34 -11.49
N THR A 62 38.10 -18.32 -11.97
CA THR A 62 37.73 -17.63 -13.20
C THR A 62 36.62 -16.60 -13.01
N HIS A 63 35.64 -16.87 -12.16
CA HIS A 63 34.52 -15.96 -11.93
C HIS A 63 34.20 -15.87 -10.44
N LEU A 64 33.90 -14.65 -9.98
CA LEU A 64 33.52 -14.39 -8.59
C LEU A 64 32.53 -13.21 -8.53
N PHE A 65 31.33 -13.40 -7.95
CA PHE A 65 30.29 -12.37 -7.86
C PHE A 65 29.23 -12.63 -6.77
N ALA A 66 28.23 -11.75 -6.69
CA ALA A 66 27.03 -11.90 -5.84
C ALA A 66 27.31 -12.14 -4.35
N PRO A 67 27.97 -11.20 -3.65
CA PRO A 67 28.10 -11.25 -2.20
C PRO A 67 26.72 -11.28 -1.53
N SER A 68 26.62 -12.09 -0.47
CA SER A 68 25.55 -12.05 0.53
C SER A 68 26.22 -11.99 1.90
N VAL A 69 26.04 -10.89 2.63
CA VAL A 69 26.83 -10.62 3.85
C VAL A 69 25.97 -10.69 5.10
N SER A 70 26.41 -11.40 6.12
CA SER A 70 25.85 -11.40 7.47
C SER A 70 26.81 -10.73 8.45
N TYR A 71 26.28 -10.27 9.58
CA TYR A 71 27.06 -9.86 10.73
C TYR A 71 26.43 -10.52 11.97
N GLU A 72 27.15 -11.47 12.57
CA GLU A 72 26.74 -12.21 13.77
C GLU A 72 27.96 -12.30 14.70
N ASP A 73 27.74 -12.15 16.01
CA ASP A 73 28.77 -12.33 17.04
C ASP A 73 30.09 -11.58 16.79
N GLY A 74 30.00 -10.36 16.28
CA GLY A 74 31.17 -9.51 16.02
C GLY A 74 31.94 -9.85 14.73
N GLN A 75 31.45 -10.80 13.92
CA GLN A 75 32.10 -11.27 12.71
C GLN A 75 31.20 -11.12 11.47
N PHE A 76 31.79 -10.65 10.38
CA PHE A 76 31.15 -10.67 9.07
C PHE A 76 31.41 -12.00 8.38
N SER A 77 30.35 -12.60 7.85
CA SER A 77 30.44 -13.75 6.93
C SER A 77 29.88 -13.35 5.56
N LEU A 78 30.66 -13.56 4.51
CA LEU A 78 30.34 -13.23 3.13
C LEU A 78 30.28 -14.50 2.30
N TRP A 79 29.07 -14.88 1.89
CA TRP A 79 28.88 -15.90 0.86
C TRP A 79 28.94 -15.28 -0.52
N TYR A 80 29.57 -15.97 -1.47
CA TYR A 80 29.72 -15.48 -2.84
C TYR A 80 29.65 -16.62 -3.85
N CYS A 81 29.31 -16.31 -5.09
CA CYS A 81 29.25 -17.27 -6.18
C CYS A 81 30.59 -17.29 -6.94
N GLY A 82 31.22 -18.46 -7.00
CA GLY A 82 32.45 -18.72 -7.73
C GLY A 82 32.26 -19.75 -8.85
N SER A 83 33.00 -19.65 -9.95
CA SER A 83 33.08 -20.72 -10.95
C SER A 83 34.38 -20.73 -11.74
N ARG A 84 34.59 -21.86 -12.43
CA ARG A 84 35.70 -22.15 -13.33
C ARG A 84 35.25 -22.13 -14.79
N GLY A 85 36.22 -21.96 -15.69
CA GLY A 85 36.04 -22.16 -17.12
C GLY A 85 35.42 -20.96 -17.84
N THR A 86 35.12 -21.14 -19.13
CA THR A 86 34.58 -20.04 -19.96
C THR A 86 33.18 -19.65 -19.51
N VAL A 87 32.74 -18.45 -19.91
CA VAL A 87 31.39 -17.99 -19.59
C VAL A 87 30.34 -19.03 -20.00
N LYS A 88 30.46 -19.70 -21.15
CA LYS A 88 29.45 -20.69 -21.60
C LYS A 88 29.45 -21.99 -20.80
N GLN A 89 30.56 -22.37 -20.17
CA GLN A 89 30.76 -23.67 -19.51
C GLN A 89 30.65 -23.59 -17.98
N ARG A 90 30.53 -22.37 -17.43
CA ARG A 90 30.55 -22.13 -16.00
C ARG A 90 29.39 -22.79 -15.26
N ILE A 91 29.71 -23.34 -14.09
CA ILE A 91 28.73 -23.77 -13.09
C ILE A 91 29.08 -23.06 -11.80
N PHE A 92 28.22 -22.16 -11.33
CA PHE A 92 28.49 -21.44 -10.09
C PHE A 92 28.18 -22.27 -8.86
N GLN A 93 29.11 -22.25 -7.93
CA GLN A 93 29.02 -22.82 -6.59
C GLN A 93 29.18 -21.67 -5.58
N MET A 94 28.81 -21.90 -4.32
CA MET A 94 28.88 -20.89 -3.27
C MET A 94 30.09 -21.12 -2.38
N GLY A 95 30.94 -20.11 -2.27
CA GLY A 95 32.02 -20.04 -1.30
C GLY A 95 31.67 -19.14 -0.12
N LEU A 96 32.54 -19.17 0.89
CA LEU A 96 32.45 -18.38 2.11
C LEU A 96 33.79 -17.68 2.40
N ALA A 97 33.72 -16.47 2.94
CA ALA A 97 34.84 -15.74 3.51
C ALA A 97 34.41 -15.02 4.80
N HIS A 98 35.35 -14.83 5.73
CA HIS A 98 35.10 -14.17 7.02
C HIS A 98 35.93 -12.90 7.18
N SER A 99 35.39 -11.93 7.92
CA SER A 99 36.09 -10.68 8.24
C SER A 99 35.68 -10.14 9.61
N PRO A 100 36.61 -9.61 10.42
CA PRO A 100 36.26 -8.92 11.66
C PRO A 100 35.76 -7.48 11.43
N ASP A 101 36.12 -6.85 10.30
CA ASP A 101 35.87 -5.43 10.04
C ASP A 101 34.97 -5.18 8.81
N GLY A 102 34.61 -6.22 8.08
CA GLY A 102 33.80 -6.14 6.87
C GLY A 102 34.57 -5.57 5.67
N ILE A 103 35.90 -5.44 5.78
CA ILE A 103 36.80 -4.90 4.75
C ILE A 103 37.85 -5.95 4.38
N ARG A 104 38.46 -6.63 5.35
CA ARG A 104 39.52 -7.62 5.13
C ARG A 104 38.94 -9.02 5.25
N PHE A 105 38.63 -9.65 4.12
CA PHE A 105 38.05 -10.98 4.07
C PHE A 105 39.11 -12.07 3.85
N GLN A 106 38.98 -13.17 4.58
CA GLN A 106 39.76 -14.39 4.39
C GLN A 106 38.83 -15.51 3.92
N LYS A 107 39.16 -16.14 2.78
CA LYS A 107 38.37 -17.25 2.24
C LYS A 107 38.41 -18.45 3.20
N GLN A 108 37.28 -19.13 3.33
CA GLN A 108 37.20 -20.42 4.00
C GLN A 108 38.12 -21.43 3.32
N GLN A 109 38.89 -22.18 4.11
CA GLN A 109 39.88 -23.12 3.59
C GLN A 109 39.25 -24.22 2.70
N GLN A 110 38.05 -24.69 3.06
CA GLN A 110 37.32 -25.73 2.35
C GLN A 110 36.17 -25.14 1.53
N ASN A 111 36.50 -24.30 0.55
CA ASN A 111 35.53 -23.85 -0.45
C ASN A 111 35.47 -24.80 -1.66
N PRO A 112 34.32 -24.90 -2.37
CA PRO A 112 33.05 -24.25 -2.07
C PRO A 112 32.32 -24.89 -0.89
N VAL A 113 31.56 -24.11 -0.14
CA VAL A 113 30.74 -24.59 0.99
C VAL A 113 29.39 -25.14 0.54
N PHE A 114 28.92 -24.79 -0.68
CA PHE A 114 27.65 -25.30 -1.19
C PHE A 114 27.59 -25.36 -2.72
N GLN A 115 26.90 -26.38 -3.24
CA GLN A 115 26.67 -26.62 -4.66
C GLN A 115 25.33 -27.32 -4.89
N PHE A 116 24.79 -27.22 -6.10
CA PHE A 116 23.52 -27.87 -6.44
C PHE A 116 23.64 -29.40 -6.49
N GLY A 117 24.80 -29.91 -6.92
CA GLY A 117 25.16 -31.34 -6.84
C GLY A 117 24.84 -32.19 -8.07
N ASP A 118 24.38 -31.59 -9.17
CA ASP A 118 24.02 -32.31 -10.41
C ASP A 118 24.90 -31.99 -11.62
N ALA A 119 25.95 -31.19 -11.43
CA ALA A 119 26.88 -30.73 -12.47
C ALA A 119 26.20 -30.01 -13.66
N LYS A 120 24.99 -29.45 -13.47
CA LYS A 120 24.26 -28.68 -14.48
C LYS A 120 23.85 -27.32 -13.94
N HIS A 121 23.23 -27.29 -12.77
CA HIS A 121 22.65 -26.09 -12.23
C HIS A 121 23.66 -25.25 -11.44
N SER A 122 23.64 -23.96 -11.72
CA SER A 122 24.42 -22.94 -11.01
C SER A 122 23.65 -22.38 -9.81
N ILE A 123 24.35 -22.09 -8.72
CA ILE A 123 23.85 -21.25 -7.63
C ILE A 123 24.19 -19.79 -7.94
N LEU A 124 23.18 -18.94 -8.01
CA LEU A 124 23.32 -17.52 -8.34
C LEU A 124 22.62 -16.65 -7.30
N THR A 125 23.24 -15.51 -6.99
CA THR A 125 22.62 -14.41 -6.24
C THR A 125 21.93 -14.88 -4.94
N PRO A 126 22.68 -15.49 -4.01
CA PRO A 126 22.16 -15.93 -2.72
C PRO A 126 21.70 -14.76 -1.86
N THR A 127 20.61 -14.96 -1.13
CA THR A 127 20.03 -13.96 -0.23
C THR A 127 19.63 -14.63 1.08
N LEU A 128 20.16 -14.13 2.19
CA LEU A 128 19.79 -14.57 3.53
C LEU A 128 18.45 -13.97 3.95
N LEU A 129 17.73 -14.70 4.81
CA LEU A 129 16.61 -14.12 5.54
C LEU A 129 17.09 -12.97 6.43
N ARG A 130 16.38 -11.84 6.38
CA ARG A 130 16.70 -10.67 7.18
C ARG A 130 15.48 -10.09 7.90
N THR A 131 15.74 -9.43 9.02
CA THR A 131 14.81 -8.46 9.60
C THR A 131 14.64 -7.26 8.66
N PRO A 132 13.60 -6.42 8.85
CA PRO A 132 13.35 -5.29 7.97
C PRO A 132 14.54 -4.33 7.86
N ASP A 133 15.29 -4.10 8.93
CA ASP A 133 16.47 -3.23 8.95
C ASP A 133 17.76 -3.87 8.38
N GLY A 134 17.68 -5.13 7.95
CA GLY A 134 18.75 -5.84 7.23
C GLY A 134 19.64 -6.74 8.08
N ALA A 135 19.37 -6.86 9.39
CA ALA A 135 20.09 -7.79 10.25
C ALA A 135 19.78 -9.25 9.87
N THR A 136 20.75 -10.13 10.06
CA THR A 136 20.58 -11.57 9.80
C THR A 136 19.50 -12.13 10.71
N LEU A 137 18.57 -12.89 10.13
CA LEU A 137 17.50 -13.54 10.88
C LEU A 137 17.64 -15.06 10.77
N ARG A 138 17.81 -15.72 11.91
CA ARG A 138 17.73 -17.18 12.02
C ARG A 138 16.32 -17.61 12.39
N GLU A 139 15.86 -18.71 11.81
CA GLU A 139 14.61 -19.37 12.18
C GLU A 139 14.89 -20.79 12.62
N ASN A 140 14.36 -21.19 13.79
CA ASN A 140 14.69 -22.47 14.41
C ASN A 140 16.21 -22.70 14.54
N ASN A 141 16.94 -21.63 14.89
CA ASN A 141 18.41 -21.57 14.95
C ASN A 141 19.14 -21.86 13.62
N GLN A 142 18.44 -21.88 12.49
CA GLN A 142 19.02 -22.05 11.16
C GLN A 142 19.09 -20.71 10.42
N LEU A 143 20.20 -20.48 9.72
CA LEU A 143 20.22 -19.59 8.57
C LEU A 143 19.27 -20.17 7.51
N ARG A 144 18.43 -19.31 6.95
CA ARG A 144 17.64 -19.63 5.74
C ARG A 144 18.15 -18.76 4.61
N MET A 145 18.39 -19.38 3.45
CA MET A 145 18.91 -18.71 2.27
C MET A 145 18.09 -19.11 1.05
N TRP A 146 17.75 -18.13 0.23
CA TRP A 146 17.21 -18.36 -1.10
C TRP A 146 18.22 -17.98 -2.16
N PHE A 147 18.17 -18.63 -3.32
CA PHE A 147 19.05 -18.34 -4.44
C PHE A 147 18.34 -18.59 -5.77
N SER A 148 18.81 -17.90 -6.80
CA SER A 148 18.42 -18.17 -8.18
C SER A 148 19.27 -19.32 -8.71
N SER A 149 18.65 -20.25 -9.42
CA SER A 149 19.30 -21.38 -10.08
C SER A 149 19.00 -21.38 -11.57
N THR A 150 19.98 -21.76 -12.39
CA THR A 150 19.83 -21.92 -13.84
C THR A 150 20.78 -22.98 -14.35
N ASP A 151 20.34 -23.75 -15.34
CA ASP A 151 21.23 -24.46 -16.24
C ASP A 151 21.59 -23.51 -17.40
N PHE A 152 22.86 -23.16 -17.56
CA PHE A 152 23.28 -22.25 -18.65
C PHE A 152 23.28 -22.93 -20.02
N GLN A 153 23.12 -24.25 -20.08
CA GLN A 153 22.94 -25.00 -21.32
C GLN A 153 21.47 -25.08 -21.74
N ASP A 154 20.53 -24.75 -20.83
CA ASP A 154 19.12 -24.64 -21.16
C ASP A 154 18.87 -23.42 -22.08
N PRO A 155 18.39 -23.63 -23.32
CA PRO A 155 18.16 -22.54 -24.27
C PRO A 155 17.04 -21.60 -23.84
N THR A 156 16.18 -22.00 -22.90
CA THR A 156 15.13 -21.12 -22.37
C THR A 156 15.68 -20.05 -21.42
N GLY A 157 16.89 -20.25 -20.87
CA GLY A 157 17.48 -19.37 -19.87
C GLY A 157 16.64 -19.27 -18.59
N LEU A 158 15.94 -20.36 -18.21
CA LEU A 158 15.04 -20.37 -17.07
C LEU A 158 15.82 -20.20 -15.75
N HIS A 159 15.46 -19.15 -15.02
CA HIS A 159 15.90 -18.96 -13.64
C HIS A 159 14.83 -19.42 -12.66
N GLN A 160 15.20 -20.21 -11.66
CA GLN A 160 14.29 -20.76 -10.65
C GLN A 160 14.75 -20.38 -9.24
N LEU A 161 13.80 -20.07 -8.36
CA LEU A 161 14.06 -19.82 -6.95
C LEU A 161 14.13 -21.14 -6.18
N HIS A 162 15.17 -21.30 -5.37
CA HIS A 162 15.33 -22.43 -4.45
C HIS A 162 15.71 -21.92 -3.06
N GLU A 163 15.43 -22.74 -2.04
CA GLU A 163 15.79 -22.51 -0.64
C GLU A 163 16.86 -23.53 -0.19
N THR A 164 17.73 -23.11 0.72
CA THR A 164 18.56 -23.99 1.55
C THR A 164 18.69 -23.44 2.98
N THR A 165 19.09 -24.29 3.92
CA THR A 165 19.25 -23.94 5.33
C THR A 165 20.59 -24.43 5.88
N SER A 166 21.12 -23.74 6.89
CA SER A 166 22.36 -24.13 7.57
C SER A 166 22.41 -23.63 9.00
N SER A 167 23.00 -24.43 9.90
CA SER A 167 23.19 -24.03 11.30
C SER A 167 24.47 -23.23 11.52
N ASP A 168 25.48 -23.43 10.68
CA ASP A 168 26.84 -22.89 10.85
C ASP A 168 27.31 -22.05 9.66
N GLY A 169 26.53 -21.99 8.58
CA GLY A 169 26.87 -21.26 7.37
C GLY A 169 27.86 -21.98 6.44
N ILE A 170 28.33 -23.17 6.84
CA ILE A 170 29.31 -23.99 6.12
C ILE A 170 28.62 -25.22 5.54
N HIS A 171 27.81 -25.91 6.34
CA HIS A 171 27.11 -27.13 5.93
C HIS A 171 25.66 -26.78 5.60
N TRP A 172 25.33 -26.83 4.32
CA TRP A 172 24.02 -26.46 3.79
C TRP A 172 23.18 -27.68 3.42
N SER A 173 21.87 -27.61 3.68
CA SER A 173 20.93 -28.64 3.24
C SER A 173 20.83 -28.70 1.71
N LYS A 174 20.33 -29.83 1.18
CA LYS A 174 20.02 -29.93 -0.26
C LYS A 174 19.05 -28.81 -0.69
N PRO A 175 19.17 -28.29 -1.93
CA PRO A 175 18.20 -27.35 -2.49
C PRO A 175 16.76 -27.85 -2.37
N SER A 176 15.82 -26.96 -2.06
CA SER A 176 14.38 -27.24 -2.17
C SER A 176 13.98 -27.50 -3.64
N PRO A 177 12.81 -28.11 -3.92
CA PRO A 177 12.21 -28.02 -5.24
C PRO A 177 12.00 -26.57 -5.66
N ALA A 178 11.96 -26.29 -6.98
CA ALA A 178 11.78 -24.93 -7.48
C ALA A 178 10.48 -24.28 -6.94
N GLU A 179 10.62 -23.16 -6.25
CA GLU A 179 9.53 -22.46 -5.57
C GLU A 179 8.83 -21.43 -6.46
N LEU A 180 9.60 -20.80 -7.35
CA LEU A 180 9.12 -19.80 -8.29
C LEU A 180 10.00 -19.77 -9.55
N LYS A 181 9.41 -19.45 -10.69
CA LYS A 181 10.11 -19.31 -11.99
C LYS A 181 10.39 -17.85 -12.31
N HIS A 182 11.39 -17.62 -13.16
CA HIS A 182 11.84 -16.32 -13.65
C HIS A 182 12.37 -15.38 -12.54
N VAL A 183 12.90 -15.95 -11.47
CA VAL A 183 13.44 -15.20 -10.33
C VAL A 183 14.95 -15.09 -10.41
N TYR A 184 15.46 -13.87 -10.62
CA TYR A 184 16.88 -13.56 -10.53
C TYR A 184 17.13 -12.51 -9.44
N ALA A 185 18.24 -12.66 -8.70
CA ALA A 185 18.69 -11.73 -7.67
C ALA A 185 17.62 -11.30 -6.65
N PRO A 186 17.06 -12.24 -5.87
CA PRO A 186 16.07 -11.90 -4.85
C PRO A 186 16.70 -11.16 -3.65
N THR A 187 15.92 -10.26 -3.05
CA THR A 187 16.07 -9.83 -1.64
C THR A 187 14.84 -10.26 -0.88
N ILE A 188 15.02 -10.87 0.31
CA ILE A 188 13.93 -11.33 1.15
C ILE A 188 14.03 -10.70 2.55
N LEU A 189 12.96 -10.03 2.98
CA LEU A 189 12.80 -9.49 4.34
C LEU A 189 11.61 -10.19 5.02
N LYS A 190 11.68 -10.41 6.33
CA LYS A 190 10.53 -10.86 7.13
C LYS A 190 9.93 -9.69 7.90
N THR A 191 8.66 -9.37 7.62
CA THR A 191 7.85 -8.35 8.31
C THR A 191 6.72 -9.05 9.07
N GLY A 192 6.84 -9.12 10.40
CA GLY A 192 5.94 -9.91 11.23
C GLY A 192 5.90 -11.38 10.79
N ARG A 193 4.72 -11.85 10.35
CA ARG A 193 4.54 -13.22 9.83
C ARG A 193 4.79 -13.39 8.33
N THR A 194 5.02 -12.30 7.60
CA THR A 194 5.08 -12.30 6.14
C THR A 194 6.52 -12.19 5.64
N TYR A 195 6.87 -13.03 4.67
CA TYR A 195 8.09 -12.91 3.88
C TYR A 195 7.79 -12.02 2.67
N GLN A 196 8.56 -10.96 2.49
CA GLN A 196 8.47 -10.03 1.37
C GLN A 196 9.71 -10.21 0.50
N MET A 197 9.51 -10.46 -0.80
CA MET A 197 10.59 -10.66 -1.76
C MET A 197 10.54 -9.60 -2.87
N TRP A 198 11.68 -9.00 -3.18
CA TRP A 198 11.89 -8.20 -4.38
C TRP A 198 12.92 -8.87 -5.26
N PHE A 199 12.62 -9.05 -6.55
CA PHE A 199 13.48 -9.81 -7.45
C PHE A 199 13.46 -9.25 -8.87
N THR A 200 14.51 -9.53 -9.62
CA THR A 200 14.56 -9.26 -11.06
C THR A 200 13.77 -10.32 -11.80
N ASP A 201 12.70 -9.92 -12.48
CA ASP A 201 11.93 -10.79 -13.35
C ASP A 201 12.62 -10.90 -14.70
N VAL A 202 12.98 -12.13 -15.05
CA VAL A 202 13.69 -12.44 -16.31
C VAL A 202 12.78 -13.09 -17.35
N SER A 203 11.47 -13.12 -17.10
CA SER A 203 10.49 -13.73 -18.02
C SER A 203 10.36 -12.99 -19.36
N LYS A 204 10.69 -11.70 -19.39
CA LYS A 204 10.59 -10.84 -20.57
C LYS A 204 11.67 -9.76 -20.55
N ASP A 205 12.22 -9.43 -21.73
CA ASP A 205 13.05 -8.24 -21.94
C ASP A 205 12.16 -7.01 -22.25
N PRO A 206 12.47 -5.80 -21.71
CA PRO A 206 13.52 -5.53 -20.74
C PRO A 206 13.20 -6.12 -19.35
N TRP A 207 14.22 -6.59 -18.64
CA TRP A 207 14.05 -7.08 -17.27
C TRP A 207 13.60 -5.95 -16.33
N CYS A 208 12.63 -6.25 -15.48
CA CYS A 208 12.09 -5.35 -14.47
C CYS A 208 12.22 -5.96 -13.07
N ILE A 209 11.88 -5.18 -12.04
CA ILE A 209 11.84 -5.67 -10.66
C ILE A 209 10.38 -5.91 -10.28
N LYS A 210 10.11 -7.10 -9.74
CA LYS A 210 8.80 -7.52 -9.21
C LYS A 210 8.87 -7.78 -7.72
N HIS A 211 7.68 -7.83 -7.11
CA HIS A 211 7.49 -8.18 -5.71
C HIS A 211 6.70 -9.49 -5.58
N ALA A 212 6.99 -10.25 -4.53
CA ALA A 212 6.18 -11.38 -4.10
C ALA A 212 6.09 -11.46 -2.58
N SER A 213 5.02 -12.07 -2.07
CA SER A 213 4.84 -12.30 -0.63
C SER A 213 4.55 -13.76 -0.33
N SER A 214 4.91 -14.22 0.87
CA SER A 214 4.65 -15.57 1.36
C SER A 214 4.39 -15.58 2.87
N LEU A 215 3.65 -16.57 3.36
CA LEU A 215 3.47 -16.82 4.81
C LEU A 215 4.38 -17.93 5.34
N ASP A 216 4.96 -18.74 4.46
CA ASP A 216 5.83 -19.87 4.81
C ASP A 216 7.24 -19.78 4.20
N GLY A 217 7.45 -18.80 3.31
CA GLY A 217 8.69 -18.61 2.56
C GLY A 217 8.88 -19.63 1.44
N LYS A 218 7.84 -20.39 1.09
CA LYS A 218 7.88 -21.47 0.07
C LYS A 218 6.84 -21.27 -1.02
N LYS A 219 5.62 -20.87 -0.64
CA LYS A 219 4.53 -20.55 -1.57
C LYS A 219 4.44 -19.06 -1.75
N TRP A 220 4.85 -18.60 -2.93
CA TRP A 220 4.97 -17.18 -3.25
C TRP A 220 3.79 -16.69 -4.08
N ARG A 221 3.21 -15.56 -3.67
CA ARG A 221 2.23 -14.79 -4.45
C ARG A 221 2.91 -13.56 -5.04
N VAL A 222 3.12 -13.57 -6.36
CA VAL A 222 3.71 -12.46 -7.10
C VAL A 222 2.69 -11.34 -7.31
N THR A 223 3.09 -10.09 -7.16
CA THR A 223 2.26 -8.95 -7.52
C THR A 223 2.08 -8.88 -9.03
N PRO A 224 0.88 -8.55 -9.54
CA PRO A 224 0.66 -8.49 -10.99
C PRO A 224 1.56 -7.48 -11.69
N ASP A 225 1.78 -6.33 -11.05
CA ASP A 225 2.49 -5.21 -11.62
C ASP A 225 3.97 -5.23 -11.20
N PRO A 226 4.89 -4.84 -12.11
CA PRO A 226 6.26 -4.56 -11.73
C PRO A 226 6.31 -3.39 -10.74
N VAL A 227 7.26 -3.45 -9.81
CA VAL A 227 7.46 -2.40 -8.81
C VAL A 227 8.54 -1.40 -9.22
N LEU A 228 9.38 -1.76 -10.20
CA LEU A 228 10.35 -0.87 -10.83
C LEU A 228 10.61 -1.29 -12.29
N GLU A 229 10.58 -0.33 -13.20
CA GLU A 229 10.83 -0.51 -14.64
C GLU A 229 11.84 0.53 -15.14
N ILE A 230 12.35 0.37 -16.37
CA ILE A 230 13.28 1.36 -16.96
C ILE A 230 12.50 2.62 -17.32
N ASP A 231 12.85 3.74 -16.68
CA ASP A 231 12.18 5.03 -16.87
C ASP A 231 13.11 6.25 -16.70
N GLN A 232 14.38 6.05 -16.32
CA GLN A 232 15.37 7.12 -16.20
C GLN A 232 16.38 7.08 -17.35
N THR A 233 16.85 8.26 -17.78
CA THR A 233 17.70 8.44 -18.97
C THR A 233 19.08 7.78 -18.86
N TRP A 234 19.57 7.50 -17.65
CA TRP A 234 20.86 6.83 -17.43
C TRP A 234 20.78 5.30 -17.58
N GLU A 235 19.58 4.74 -17.46
CA GLU A 235 19.31 3.30 -17.50
C GLU A 235 19.30 2.79 -18.93
N ALA A 236 19.71 1.54 -19.13
CA ALA A 236 19.69 0.91 -20.43
C ALA A 236 19.47 -0.61 -20.34
N GLY A 237 18.59 -1.11 -21.19
CA GLY A 237 18.39 -2.53 -21.45
C GLY A 237 17.65 -3.30 -20.34
N ARG A 238 18.15 -3.28 -19.10
CA ARG A 238 17.65 -4.13 -17.99
C ARG A 238 17.82 -3.44 -16.63
N LEU A 239 16.93 -3.76 -15.68
CA LEU A 239 17.14 -3.57 -14.24
C LEU A 239 17.53 -4.90 -13.61
N PHE A 240 18.43 -4.90 -12.62
CA PHE A 240 18.88 -6.13 -11.97
C PHE A 240 19.43 -5.91 -10.55
N TYR A 241 19.57 -6.99 -9.77
CA TYR A 241 20.11 -6.98 -8.39
C TYR A 241 19.42 -6.00 -7.45
N PRO A 242 18.10 -6.09 -7.21
CA PRO A 242 17.47 -5.31 -6.15
C PRO A 242 18.02 -5.73 -4.78
N THR A 243 18.55 -4.78 -4.02
CA THR A 243 18.86 -4.92 -2.59
C THR A 243 17.93 -4.01 -1.80
N VAL A 244 17.08 -4.59 -0.96
CA VAL A 244 16.04 -3.87 -0.21
C VAL A 244 16.29 -3.89 1.29
N LEU A 245 16.13 -2.74 1.94
CA LEU A 245 16.07 -2.56 3.39
C LEU A 245 14.83 -1.75 3.75
N LYS A 246 14.35 -1.82 4.99
CA LYS A 246 13.27 -1.00 5.54
C LYS A 246 13.74 -0.28 6.80
N ILE A 247 13.98 1.03 6.69
CA ILE A 247 14.49 1.89 7.77
C ILE A 247 13.48 2.99 8.05
N ASN A 248 13.09 3.18 9.31
CA ASN A 248 12.14 4.22 9.73
C ASN A 248 10.83 4.20 8.91
N ASP A 249 10.27 2.99 8.69
CA ASP A 249 9.09 2.75 7.85
C ASP A 249 9.20 3.14 6.37
N VAL A 250 10.43 3.38 5.88
CA VAL A 250 10.74 3.58 4.48
C VAL A 250 11.51 2.39 3.93
N TYR A 251 11.00 1.79 2.85
CA TYR A 251 11.74 0.82 2.05
C TYR A 251 12.74 1.54 1.14
N LEU A 252 13.96 1.06 1.13
CA LEU A 252 15.11 1.57 0.38
C LEU A 252 15.57 0.48 -0.57
N MET A 253 15.78 0.79 -1.85
CA MET A 253 16.23 -0.16 -2.86
C MET A 253 17.43 0.38 -3.61
N TRP A 254 18.52 -0.38 -3.60
CA TRP A 254 19.63 -0.22 -4.54
C TRP A 254 19.46 -1.22 -5.67
N TYR A 255 19.59 -0.78 -6.92
CA TYR A 255 19.41 -1.62 -8.09
C TYR A 255 20.43 -1.28 -9.17
N GLY A 256 20.82 -2.26 -9.98
CA GLY A 256 21.74 -2.08 -11.09
C GLY A 256 21.04 -1.89 -12.44
N SER A 257 21.68 -1.15 -13.33
CA SER A 257 21.36 -1.12 -14.76
C SER A 257 22.64 -0.92 -15.59
N TYR A 258 22.57 -1.15 -16.91
CA TYR A 258 23.64 -0.71 -17.80
C TYR A 258 23.62 0.82 -17.88
N TRP A 259 24.80 1.44 -17.86
CA TRP A 259 24.92 2.89 -17.85
C TRP A 259 24.99 3.44 -19.28
N LYS A 260 23.93 4.14 -19.69
CA LYS A 260 23.79 4.65 -21.06
C LYS A 260 24.91 5.59 -21.50
N ALA A 261 25.41 6.43 -20.58
CA ALA A 261 26.43 7.43 -20.89
C ALA A 261 27.83 6.83 -21.16
N ARG A 262 28.10 5.61 -20.67
CA ARG A 262 29.38 4.93 -20.86
C ARG A 262 29.15 3.49 -21.28
N LYS A 263 29.30 3.22 -22.58
CA LYS A 263 29.08 1.88 -23.16
C LYS A 263 29.85 0.81 -22.38
N ASN A 264 29.26 -0.38 -22.30
CA ASN A 264 29.85 -1.54 -21.62
C ASN A 264 30.15 -1.28 -20.13
N THR A 265 29.35 -0.46 -19.44
CA THR A 265 29.47 -0.28 -18.00
C THR A 265 28.11 -0.45 -17.31
N THR A 266 28.14 -0.71 -16.01
CA THR A 266 26.95 -0.76 -15.15
C THR A 266 27.10 0.21 -14.01
N ALA A 267 26.00 0.77 -13.53
CA ALA A 267 25.96 1.64 -12.35
C ALA A 267 24.77 1.24 -11.46
N LEU A 268 24.76 1.74 -10.21
CA LEU A 268 23.64 1.56 -9.29
C LEU A 268 22.76 2.80 -9.25
N GLY A 269 21.46 2.57 -9.38
CA GLY A 269 20.42 3.50 -9.00
C GLY A 269 19.89 3.21 -7.60
N PHE A 270 19.12 4.16 -7.10
CA PHE A 270 18.43 4.09 -5.84
C PHE A 270 16.97 4.53 -5.99
N ALA A 271 16.09 3.84 -5.25
CA ALA A 271 14.69 4.16 -5.13
C ALA A 271 14.23 4.00 -3.68
N ALA A 272 13.17 4.72 -3.29
CA ALA A 272 12.55 4.61 -1.99
C ALA A 272 11.03 4.44 -2.10
N SER A 273 10.42 3.81 -1.09
CA SER A 273 8.98 3.52 -1.05
C SER A 273 8.46 3.53 0.38
N ILE A 274 7.21 3.95 0.57
CA ILE A 274 6.52 3.88 1.87
C ILE A 274 5.72 2.57 2.06
N ASP A 275 5.59 1.75 1.02
CA ASP A 275 4.77 0.53 1.03
C ASP A 275 5.45 -0.69 0.40
N GLY A 276 6.63 -0.53 -0.20
CA GLY A 276 7.39 -1.58 -0.87
C GLY A 276 6.84 -1.96 -2.25
N LEU A 277 5.78 -1.31 -2.73
CA LEU A 277 5.11 -1.59 -3.99
C LEU A 277 5.22 -0.44 -4.98
N LYS A 278 4.95 0.80 -4.55
CA LYS A 278 5.15 2.01 -5.35
C LYS A 278 6.48 2.64 -4.99
N TRP A 279 7.39 2.74 -5.96
CA TRP A 279 8.75 3.23 -5.75
C TRP A 279 8.99 4.56 -6.45
N TYR A 280 9.78 5.41 -5.81
CA TYR A 280 10.22 6.69 -6.34
C TYR A 280 11.73 6.65 -6.52
N LYS A 281 12.21 6.82 -7.75
CA LYS A 281 13.65 6.82 -8.05
C LYS A 281 14.28 8.16 -7.70
N SER A 282 15.52 8.12 -7.19
CA SER A 282 16.28 9.35 -6.96
C SER A 282 16.58 10.06 -8.29
N ALA A 283 16.38 11.37 -8.32
CA ALA A 283 16.82 12.20 -9.44
C ALA A 283 18.35 12.30 -9.55
N ALA A 284 19.08 11.93 -8.48
CA ALA A 284 20.54 11.89 -8.46
C ALA A 284 21.13 10.59 -9.03
N ASN A 285 20.28 9.66 -9.51
CA ASN A 285 20.74 8.42 -10.10
C ASN A 285 21.61 8.65 -11.38
N PRO A 286 22.62 7.80 -11.61
CA PRO A 286 23.05 6.71 -10.74
C PRO A 286 23.87 7.23 -9.56
N ILE A 287 23.61 6.68 -8.37
CA ILE A 287 24.24 7.08 -7.10
C ILE A 287 25.58 6.40 -6.85
N PHE A 288 25.88 5.31 -7.56
CA PHE A 288 27.17 4.63 -7.48
C PHE A 288 27.66 4.24 -8.88
N LYS A 289 28.84 4.73 -9.26
CA LYS A 289 29.38 4.64 -10.62
C LYS A 289 30.74 3.93 -10.61
N PRO A 290 31.09 3.20 -11.69
CA PRO A 290 32.42 2.64 -11.84
C PRO A 290 33.45 3.76 -11.96
N ASP A 291 34.61 3.56 -11.36
CA ASP A 291 35.68 4.56 -11.30
C ASP A 291 36.79 4.21 -12.28
N PRO A 292 36.99 5.00 -13.35
CA PRO A 292 37.99 4.71 -14.37
C PRO A 292 39.42 4.69 -13.81
N ASP A 293 39.68 5.42 -12.72
CA ASP A 293 41.00 5.53 -12.10
C ASP A 293 41.31 4.35 -11.17
N ARG A 294 40.34 3.45 -10.97
CA ARG A 294 40.48 2.20 -10.21
C ARG A 294 40.37 1.01 -11.16
N PRO A 295 41.49 0.48 -11.68
CA PRO A 295 41.49 -0.54 -12.74
C PRO A 295 40.60 -1.74 -12.45
N TRP A 296 40.51 -2.16 -11.17
CA TRP A 296 39.76 -3.34 -10.75
C TRP A 296 38.24 -3.17 -10.69
N GLU A 297 37.72 -1.94 -10.80
CA GLU A 297 36.28 -1.65 -10.81
C GLU A 297 35.87 -0.64 -11.89
N SER A 298 36.73 -0.47 -12.89
CA SER A 298 36.60 0.56 -13.91
C SER A 298 35.36 0.46 -14.79
N HIS A 299 34.63 -0.66 -14.80
CA HIS A 299 33.48 -0.87 -15.69
C HIS A 299 32.20 -1.34 -15.00
N TYR A 300 32.25 -2.34 -14.11
CA TYR A 300 31.04 -2.84 -13.45
C TYR A 300 31.18 -2.69 -11.93
N VAL A 301 30.10 -2.28 -11.28
CA VAL A 301 30.00 -2.04 -9.83
C VAL A 301 28.60 -2.42 -9.29
N THR A 302 28.13 -3.62 -9.65
CA THR A 302 26.78 -4.10 -9.32
C THR A 302 26.85 -5.53 -8.78
N SER A 303 25.70 -6.19 -8.57
CA SER A 303 25.64 -7.47 -7.86
C SER A 303 26.13 -7.25 -6.43
N GLN A 304 25.28 -6.57 -5.67
CA GLN A 304 25.63 -5.99 -4.38
C GLN A 304 24.82 -6.56 -3.23
N SER A 305 25.39 -6.47 -2.03
CA SER A 305 24.73 -6.62 -0.74
C SER A 305 24.92 -5.31 0.03
N VAL A 306 23.88 -4.85 0.72
CA VAL A 306 23.88 -3.60 1.50
C VAL A 306 23.40 -3.94 2.90
N MET A 307 24.06 -3.38 3.91
CA MET A 307 23.71 -3.55 5.32
C MET A 307 23.80 -2.20 6.03
N ARG A 308 22.92 -1.99 7.01
CA ARG A 308 23.06 -0.92 8.00
C ARG A 308 23.94 -1.40 9.15
N LEU A 309 25.01 -0.68 9.44
CA LEU A 309 25.95 -1.00 10.51
C LEU A 309 25.42 -0.52 11.88
N PRO A 310 26.00 -1.01 13.00
CA PRO A 310 25.60 -0.60 14.35
C PRO A 310 25.70 0.91 14.62
N ASP A 311 26.63 1.61 13.95
CA ASP A 311 26.79 3.07 14.01
C ASP A 311 25.78 3.84 13.15
N HIS A 312 24.81 3.13 12.58
CA HIS A 312 23.76 3.61 11.67
C HIS A 312 24.21 3.98 10.26
N SER A 313 25.50 3.85 9.92
CA SER A 313 25.97 4.00 8.55
C SER A 313 25.52 2.82 7.69
N PHE A 314 25.67 2.95 6.37
CA PHE A 314 25.45 1.89 5.40
C PHE A 314 26.79 1.42 4.85
N ARG A 315 26.88 0.12 4.61
CA ARG A 315 27.99 -0.51 3.90
C ARG A 315 27.44 -1.30 2.73
N ILE A 316 28.12 -1.18 1.59
CA ILE A 316 27.86 -1.96 0.38
C ILE A 316 29.04 -2.87 0.09
N TRP A 317 28.76 -4.11 -0.29
CA TRP A 317 29.71 -5.04 -0.89
C TRP A 317 29.24 -5.35 -2.30
N TYR A 318 30.09 -5.18 -3.30
CA TYR A 318 29.67 -5.26 -4.71
C TYR A 318 30.70 -5.98 -5.56
N ALA A 319 30.23 -6.72 -6.57
CA ALA A 319 31.09 -7.35 -7.55
C ALA A 319 31.57 -6.33 -8.60
N SER A 320 32.80 -6.52 -9.08
CA SER A 320 33.38 -5.61 -10.08
C SER A 320 33.97 -6.28 -11.32
N ARG A 321 34.07 -5.47 -12.37
CA ARG A 321 34.78 -5.79 -13.61
C ARG A 321 35.69 -4.65 -14.02
N LYS A 322 36.84 -5.05 -14.53
CA LYS A 322 37.79 -4.17 -15.23
C LYS A 322 37.38 -3.97 -16.69
N GLN A 323 38.09 -3.09 -17.37
CA GLN A 323 37.93 -2.83 -18.79
C GLN A 323 38.08 -4.10 -19.67
N PRO A 324 37.44 -4.14 -20.85
CA PRO A 324 37.59 -5.24 -21.80
C PRO A 324 39.07 -5.60 -22.09
N PRO A 325 39.41 -6.87 -22.38
CA PRO A 325 38.51 -7.97 -22.73
C PRO A 325 37.78 -8.59 -21.54
N PHE A 326 36.50 -8.87 -21.76
CA PHE A 326 35.54 -9.37 -20.77
C PHE A 326 35.64 -10.89 -20.56
N VAL A 327 36.83 -11.36 -20.21
CA VAL A 327 37.12 -12.79 -19.99
C VAL A 327 36.34 -13.34 -18.78
N ASN A 328 36.27 -12.58 -17.70
CA ASN A 328 35.52 -12.94 -16.49
C ASN A 328 34.12 -12.33 -16.51
N LYS A 329 33.09 -13.02 -16.00
CA LYS A 329 31.77 -12.42 -15.75
C LYS A 329 31.86 -11.30 -14.70
N TYR A 330 32.54 -11.56 -13.59
CA TYR A 330 33.06 -10.65 -12.56
C TYR A 330 34.31 -11.32 -11.98
N PHE A 331 35.22 -10.55 -11.37
CA PHE A 331 36.51 -11.11 -10.92
C PHE A 331 36.94 -10.67 -9.51
N ALA A 332 36.20 -9.76 -8.90
CA ALA A 332 36.53 -9.19 -7.59
C ALA A 332 35.26 -8.75 -6.86
N ILE A 333 35.32 -8.71 -5.53
CA ILE A 333 34.37 -8.00 -4.68
C ILE A 333 35.10 -6.83 -4.01
N ASN A 334 34.37 -5.73 -3.82
CA ASN A 334 34.86 -4.49 -3.22
C ASN A 334 33.83 -3.98 -2.20
N THR A 335 34.18 -2.91 -1.47
CA THR A 335 33.27 -2.28 -0.51
C THR A 335 33.37 -0.76 -0.50
N ALA A 336 32.28 -0.13 -0.07
CA ALA A 336 32.21 1.29 0.22
C ALA A 336 31.26 1.51 1.41
N HIS A 337 31.34 2.68 2.05
CA HIS A 337 30.43 3.09 3.11
C HIS A 337 29.75 4.43 2.80
N TRP A 338 28.57 4.64 3.38
CA TRP A 338 27.81 5.89 3.31
C TRP A 338 27.16 6.16 4.67
N SER A 339 27.28 7.37 5.20
CA SER A 339 26.73 7.72 6.52
C SER A 339 25.20 7.74 6.59
N GLY A 340 24.50 7.80 5.45
CA GLY A 340 23.06 7.99 5.40
C GLY A 340 22.63 9.45 5.64
N PRO A 341 21.35 9.80 5.38
CA PRO A 341 20.82 11.09 5.77
C PRO A 341 20.61 11.16 7.28
N GLN A 342 20.83 12.32 7.88
CA GLN A 342 20.39 12.61 9.25
C GLN A 342 18.87 12.82 9.23
N VAL A 343 18.10 11.77 9.51
CA VAL A 343 16.64 11.83 9.55
C VAL A 343 16.21 12.29 10.94
N GLU A 344 16.10 13.60 11.15
CA GLU A 344 15.42 14.13 12.34
C GLU A 344 13.92 13.75 12.29
N LYS A 345 13.33 13.43 13.44
CA LYS A 345 11.87 13.31 13.54
C LYS A 345 11.27 14.66 13.19
N VAL A 346 10.61 14.76 12.04
CA VAL A 346 9.87 15.96 11.67
C VAL A 346 8.78 16.15 12.71
N ALA A 347 8.93 17.15 13.58
CA ALA A 347 7.88 17.54 14.50
C ALA A 347 6.66 17.98 13.69
N THR A 348 5.48 17.46 14.00
CA THR A 348 4.22 17.92 13.39
C THR A 348 4.10 19.42 13.64
N PRO A 349 4.17 20.28 12.61
CA PRO A 349 4.15 21.71 12.83
C PRO A 349 2.82 22.10 13.49
N GLN A 350 2.86 22.73 14.67
CA GLN A 350 1.67 23.36 15.24
C GLN A 350 1.24 24.51 14.32
N GLN A 351 0.23 24.28 13.48
CA GLN A 351 -0.26 25.29 12.54
C GLN A 351 -1.22 26.26 13.25
N LYS A 352 -0.91 27.57 13.22
CA LYS A 352 -1.82 28.63 13.69
C LYS A 352 -3.18 28.54 12.94
N PRO A 353 -4.33 28.86 13.56
CA PRO A 353 -5.67 28.68 12.96
C PRO A 353 -5.84 29.25 11.54
N ALA A 354 -5.37 30.48 11.27
CA ALA A 354 -5.46 31.08 9.94
C ALA A 354 -4.64 30.31 8.88
N LYS A 355 -3.47 29.78 9.26
CA LYS A 355 -2.65 28.93 8.37
C LYS A 355 -3.29 27.56 8.18
N PHE A 356 -3.86 26.99 9.25
CA PHE A 356 -4.56 25.71 9.20
C PHE A 356 -5.78 25.76 8.27
N THR A 357 -6.62 26.79 8.34
CA THR A 357 -7.79 26.93 7.45
C THR A 357 -7.36 27.01 5.99
N SER A 358 -6.34 27.80 5.67
CA SER A 358 -5.83 27.91 4.29
C SER A 358 -5.27 26.58 3.79
N TRP A 359 -4.43 25.91 4.60
CA TRP A 359 -3.88 24.59 4.29
C TRP A 359 -4.99 23.55 4.10
N LYS A 360 -5.99 23.50 4.99
CA LYS A 360 -7.12 22.58 4.94
C LYS A 360 -7.92 22.75 3.66
N THR A 361 -8.23 23.98 3.26
CA THR A 361 -8.97 24.26 2.01
C THR A 361 -8.19 23.79 0.79
N GLN A 362 -6.90 24.12 0.70
CA GLN A 362 -6.05 23.71 -0.42
C GLN A 362 -5.87 22.18 -0.49
N THR A 363 -5.65 21.53 0.65
CA THR A 363 -5.49 20.07 0.72
C THR A 363 -6.78 19.36 0.35
N ARG A 364 -7.94 19.82 0.84
CA ARG A 364 -9.25 19.29 0.44
C ARG A 364 -9.48 19.42 -1.06
N GLN A 365 -9.14 20.56 -1.65
CA GLN A 365 -9.28 20.76 -3.09
C GLN A 365 -8.43 19.75 -3.88
N LYS A 366 -7.16 19.58 -3.52
CA LYS A 366 -6.27 18.60 -4.16
C LYS A 366 -6.77 17.17 -4.01
N LEU A 367 -7.29 16.82 -2.83
CA LEU A 367 -7.83 15.49 -2.55
C LEU A 367 -9.17 15.24 -3.27
N SER A 368 -10.01 16.27 -3.40
CA SER A 368 -11.26 16.22 -4.18
C SER A 368 -10.98 15.99 -5.66
N GLN A 369 -10.00 16.72 -6.21
CA GLN A 369 -9.52 16.53 -7.58
C GLN A 369 -8.90 15.15 -7.78
N LEU A 370 -8.08 14.69 -6.83
CA LEU A 370 -7.49 13.35 -6.85
C LEU A 370 -8.55 12.25 -6.96
N LEU A 371 -9.66 12.39 -6.22
CA LEU A 371 -10.76 11.44 -6.24
C LEU A 371 -11.72 11.66 -7.41
N GLY A 372 -11.50 12.67 -8.26
CA GLY A 372 -12.42 12.98 -9.35
C GLY A 372 -13.83 13.29 -8.83
N ILE A 373 -13.96 13.99 -7.71
CA ILE A 373 -15.27 14.40 -7.20
C ILE A 373 -15.84 15.45 -8.16
N PRO A 374 -17.04 15.24 -8.74
CA PRO A 374 -17.64 16.22 -9.64
C PRO A 374 -17.88 17.58 -8.98
N ASP A 375 -17.49 18.66 -9.67
CA ASP A 375 -17.73 20.05 -9.22
C ASP A 375 -19.21 20.44 -9.31
N THR A 376 -19.96 19.81 -10.22
CA THR A 376 -21.39 20.03 -10.41
C THR A 376 -22.19 18.79 -10.03
N LYS A 377 -23.32 19.02 -9.34
CA LYS A 377 -24.27 17.98 -8.94
C LYS A 377 -25.51 18.08 -9.82
N VAL A 378 -26.11 16.95 -10.14
CA VAL A 378 -27.42 16.88 -10.82
C VAL A 378 -28.56 16.84 -9.79
N ALA A 379 -29.80 17.05 -10.24
CA ALA A 379 -30.97 16.85 -9.37
C ALA A 379 -31.04 15.40 -8.89
N LEU A 380 -31.42 15.20 -7.62
CA LEU A 380 -31.50 13.84 -7.03
C LEU A 380 -32.59 12.99 -7.67
N GLN A 381 -33.68 13.58 -8.16
CA GLN A 381 -34.81 12.81 -8.74
C GLN A 381 -35.23 11.65 -7.81
N SER A 382 -35.32 11.96 -6.51
CA SER A 382 -35.61 11.02 -5.44
C SER A 382 -36.99 10.37 -5.63
N GLU A 383 -37.04 9.05 -5.62
CA GLU A 383 -38.26 8.27 -5.89
C GLU A 383 -38.52 7.25 -4.78
N LYS A 384 -39.66 7.38 -4.10
CA LYS A 384 -40.09 6.42 -3.08
C LYS A 384 -40.60 5.15 -3.76
N ARG A 385 -40.01 4.01 -3.43
CA ARG A 385 -40.33 2.69 -3.97
C ARG A 385 -41.24 1.86 -3.06
N GLY A 386 -41.48 2.34 -1.84
CA GLY A 386 -42.38 1.72 -0.89
C GLY A 386 -41.86 1.89 0.53
N GLU A 387 -42.62 1.41 1.49
CA GLU A 387 -42.22 1.37 2.90
C GLU A 387 -42.95 0.25 3.65
N PHE A 388 -42.44 -0.10 4.81
CA PHE A 388 -43.10 -1.01 5.74
C PHE A 388 -42.65 -0.73 7.18
N GLU A 389 -43.45 -1.17 8.14
CA GLU A 389 -43.09 -1.14 9.54
C GLU A 389 -42.44 -2.46 9.97
N HIS A 390 -41.41 -2.37 10.79
CA HIS A 390 -40.74 -3.51 11.41
C HIS A 390 -40.29 -3.13 12.82
N GLU A 391 -40.88 -3.77 13.84
CA GLU A 391 -40.50 -3.60 15.24
C GLU A 391 -40.51 -2.11 15.71
N GLY A 392 -41.41 -1.27 15.22
CA GLY A 392 -41.47 0.15 15.61
C GLY A 392 -40.48 1.07 14.88
N THR A 393 -39.76 0.54 13.89
CA THR A 393 -39.00 1.28 12.88
C THR A 393 -39.79 1.31 11.57
N VAL A 394 -39.84 2.46 10.91
CA VAL A 394 -40.32 2.57 9.52
C VAL A 394 -39.12 2.42 8.60
N ILE A 395 -39.26 1.52 7.62
CA ILE A 395 -38.23 1.22 6.64
C ILE A 395 -38.76 1.66 5.29
N GLU A 396 -38.15 2.70 4.73
CA GLU A 396 -38.51 3.27 3.44
C GLU A 396 -37.51 2.83 2.37
N LYS A 397 -38.01 2.55 1.17
CA LYS A 397 -37.22 2.18 0.00
C LYS A 397 -37.20 3.34 -0.98
N TRP A 398 -36.03 3.69 -1.46
CA TRP A 398 -35.79 4.86 -2.27
C TRP A 398 -34.82 4.56 -3.42
N ILE A 399 -34.93 5.35 -4.46
CA ILE A 399 -33.91 5.48 -5.49
C ILE A 399 -33.64 6.96 -5.71
N PHE A 400 -32.37 7.35 -5.80
CA PHE A 400 -31.98 8.70 -6.21
C PHE A 400 -30.82 8.67 -7.21
N THR A 401 -30.69 9.74 -8.00
CA THR A 401 -29.63 9.96 -8.97
C THR A 401 -28.42 10.59 -8.28
N SER A 402 -27.32 9.84 -8.25
CA SER A 402 -26.05 10.35 -7.73
C SER A 402 -25.39 11.28 -8.76
N GLU A 403 -25.28 10.82 -10.00
CA GLU A 403 -24.67 11.51 -11.13
C GLU A 403 -25.26 11.01 -12.46
N PRO A 404 -24.99 11.67 -13.61
CA PRO A 404 -25.43 11.18 -14.91
C PRO A 404 -25.11 9.70 -15.10
N GLY A 405 -26.09 8.94 -15.59
CA GLY A 405 -25.94 7.49 -15.83
C GLY A 405 -25.83 6.61 -14.57
N SER A 406 -25.95 7.16 -13.35
CA SER A 406 -25.83 6.37 -12.12
C SER A 406 -26.85 6.76 -11.05
N ARG A 407 -27.85 5.89 -10.86
CA ARG A 407 -28.84 5.89 -9.78
C ARG A 407 -28.44 4.93 -8.66
N VAL A 408 -28.90 5.23 -7.45
CA VAL A 408 -28.52 4.57 -6.19
C VAL A 408 -29.78 4.04 -5.51
N PRO A 409 -29.93 2.72 -5.39
CA PRO A 409 -30.88 2.08 -4.49
C PRO A 409 -30.54 2.37 -3.03
N ALA A 410 -31.53 2.78 -2.24
CA ALA A 410 -31.34 3.19 -0.86
C ALA A 410 -32.48 2.74 0.05
N VAL A 411 -32.15 2.30 1.26
CA VAL A 411 -33.09 2.00 2.33
C VAL A 411 -32.87 2.97 3.47
N LEU A 412 -33.94 3.64 3.91
CA LEU A 412 -33.92 4.56 5.04
C LEU A 412 -34.67 3.93 6.22
N TYR A 413 -34.05 3.93 7.38
CA TYR A 413 -34.60 3.44 8.64
C TYR A 413 -34.83 4.64 9.54
N ARG A 414 -36.05 4.78 10.09
CA ARG A 414 -36.34 5.84 11.05
C ARG A 414 -37.30 5.36 12.14
N PRO A 415 -37.32 6.00 13.32
CA PRO A 415 -38.36 5.76 14.31
C PRO A 415 -39.74 5.96 13.69
N LYS A 416 -40.71 5.12 14.11
CA LYS A 416 -42.11 5.29 13.70
C LYS A 416 -42.65 6.66 14.07
N THR A 417 -42.31 7.14 15.26
CA THR A 417 -42.74 8.43 15.77
C THR A 417 -41.52 9.33 15.99
N LEU A 418 -41.51 10.46 15.30
CA LEU A 418 -40.55 11.54 15.49
C LEU A 418 -41.32 12.79 15.90
N THR A 419 -40.95 13.39 17.02
CA THR A 419 -41.58 14.64 17.51
C THR A 419 -40.86 15.89 17.02
N LYS A 420 -39.63 15.73 16.50
CA LYS A 420 -38.76 16.77 15.94
C LYS A 420 -37.86 16.14 14.86
N PRO A 421 -37.30 16.93 13.93
CA PRO A 421 -36.28 16.45 13.01
C PRO A 421 -35.14 15.75 13.78
N ALA A 422 -34.73 14.58 13.28
CA ALA A 422 -33.82 13.69 14.00
C ALA A 422 -32.39 13.75 13.45
N PRO A 423 -31.38 13.46 14.31
CA PRO A 423 -30.04 13.16 13.85
C PRO A 423 -30.02 12.06 12.78
N ALA A 424 -29.13 12.15 11.81
CA ALA A 424 -29.04 11.18 10.73
C ALA A 424 -27.64 10.63 10.50
N ILE A 425 -27.55 9.37 10.07
CA ILE A 425 -26.29 8.71 9.70
C ILE A 425 -26.42 8.04 8.34
N VAL A 426 -25.44 8.26 7.46
CA VAL A 426 -25.27 7.45 6.23
C VAL A 426 -24.28 6.32 6.52
N LEU A 427 -24.69 5.08 6.22
CA LEU A 427 -23.80 3.91 6.33
C LEU A 427 -22.93 3.75 5.09
N THR A 428 -21.71 3.25 5.31
CA THR A 428 -20.72 2.94 4.29
C THR A 428 -20.17 1.53 4.48
N TYR A 429 -19.72 0.89 3.39
CA TYR A 429 -19.69 -0.57 3.29
C TYR A 429 -18.31 -1.16 3.03
N GLY A 430 -18.05 -2.32 3.63
CA GLY A 430 -16.88 -3.16 3.43
C GLY A 430 -16.90 -3.82 2.04
N HIS A 431 -15.77 -4.38 1.63
CA HIS A 431 -15.67 -5.13 0.37
C HIS A 431 -16.68 -6.29 0.33
N GLY A 432 -17.57 -6.30 -0.67
CA GLY A 432 -18.64 -7.29 -0.80
C GLY A 432 -19.91 -6.97 0.00
N GLY A 433 -19.93 -5.85 0.73
CA GLY A 433 -21.08 -5.44 1.55
C GLY A 433 -22.04 -4.53 0.81
N SER A 434 -23.27 -4.50 1.29
CA SER A 434 -24.36 -3.66 0.77
C SER A 434 -25.38 -3.35 1.86
N LYS A 435 -26.46 -2.62 1.50
CA LYS A 435 -27.52 -2.23 2.43
C LYS A 435 -28.26 -3.40 3.10
N SER A 436 -28.24 -4.60 2.51
CA SER A 436 -28.96 -5.78 3.04
C SER A 436 -28.08 -6.75 3.83
N GLN A 437 -26.75 -6.56 3.85
CA GLN A 437 -25.87 -7.45 4.60
C GLN A 437 -26.09 -7.25 6.12
N TRP A 438 -26.03 -8.35 6.87
CA TRP A 438 -26.50 -8.42 8.26
C TRP A 438 -25.96 -7.32 9.18
N GLN A 439 -24.66 -6.99 9.10
CA GLN A 439 -24.04 -6.03 10.02
C GLN A 439 -24.48 -4.59 9.76
N TYR A 440 -24.75 -4.23 8.50
CA TYR A 440 -25.24 -2.90 8.14
C TYR A 440 -26.74 -2.79 8.44
N ASN A 441 -27.48 -3.86 8.17
CA ASN A 441 -28.87 -3.95 8.55
C ASN A 441 -29.06 -3.87 10.07
N TYR A 442 -28.24 -4.57 10.85
CA TYR A 442 -28.25 -4.50 12.30
C TYR A 442 -27.93 -3.08 12.80
N ALA A 443 -26.85 -2.46 12.28
CA ALA A 443 -26.48 -1.10 12.63
C ALA A 443 -27.61 -0.10 12.33
N ALA A 444 -28.22 -0.18 11.15
CA ALA A 444 -29.29 0.73 10.75
C ALA A 444 -30.53 0.60 11.64
N GLN A 445 -30.92 -0.63 11.98
CA GLN A 445 -32.00 -0.89 12.92
C GLN A 445 -31.67 -0.38 14.33
N ALA A 446 -30.46 -0.66 14.84
CA ALA A 446 -30.03 -0.20 16.16
C ALA A 446 -29.99 1.33 16.26
N TYR A 447 -29.51 2.03 15.23
CA TYR A 447 -29.51 3.49 15.19
C TYR A 447 -30.93 4.06 15.13
N ALA A 448 -31.84 3.44 14.37
CA ALA A 448 -33.25 3.82 14.39
C ALA A 448 -33.89 3.62 15.76
N LYS A 449 -33.57 2.53 16.48
CA LYS A 449 -34.02 2.31 17.86
C LYS A 449 -33.46 3.35 18.85
N ALA A 450 -32.27 3.89 18.57
CA ALA A 450 -31.68 4.99 19.33
C ALA A 450 -32.28 6.38 18.98
N GLY A 451 -33.17 6.46 17.98
CA GLY A 451 -33.86 7.68 17.59
C GLY A 451 -33.28 8.40 16.37
N LEU A 452 -32.39 7.77 15.61
CA LEU A 452 -31.77 8.37 14.42
C LEU A 452 -32.48 7.97 13.13
N VAL A 453 -32.36 8.82 12.10
CA VAL A 453 -32.58 8.43 10.71
C VAL A 453 -31.31 7.78 10.19
N CYS A 454 -31.39 6.56 9.63
CA CYS A 454 -30.23 5.86 9.08
C CYS A 454 -30.45 5.56 7.60
N LEU A 455 -29.57 6.07 6.74
CA LEU A 455 -29.59 5.79 5.31
C LEU A 455 -28.57 4.70 4.98
N ALA A 456 -29.04 3.65 4.31
CA ALA A 456 -28.22 2.58 3.78
C ALA A 456 -28.33 2.55 2.26
N ILE A 457 -27.21 2.61 1.52
CA ILE A 457 -27.17 2.65 0.06
C ILE A 457 -26.43 1.43 -0.51
N ASP A 458 -26.71 1.04 -1.75
CA ASP A 458 -25.87 0.03 -2.42
C ASP A 458 -24.60 0.66 -3.01
N PRO A 459 -23.40 0.15 -2.66
CA PRO A 459 -22.16 0.49 -3.34
C PRO A 459 -22.21 0.12 -4.82
N ILE A 460 -21.51 0.88 -5.67
CA ILE A 460 -21.38 0.52 -7.08
C ILE A 460 -20.76 -0.89 -7.24
N GLY A 461 -21.38 -1.72 -8.07
CA GLY A 461 -20.94 -3.10 -8.33
C GLY A 461 -21.40 -4.15 -7.30
N GLU A 462 -22.13 -3.78 -6.25
CA GLU A 462 -22.64 -4.70 -5.23
C GLU A 462 -24.17 -4.76 -5.24
N GLU A 463 -24.72 -5.91 -4.86
CA GLU A 463 -26.17 -6.17 -4.75
C GLU A 463 -26.97 -5.65 -5.95
N GLU A 464 -27.91 -4.72 -5.76
CA GLU A 464 -28.79 -4.24 -6.82
C GLU A 464 -28.06 -3.37 -7.86
N ARG A 465 -26.81 -3.00 -7.56
CA ARG A 465 -25.89 -2.29 -8.47
C ARG A 465 -24.86 -3.20 -9.11
N HIS A 466 -25.04 -4.52 -8.99
CA HIS A 466 -24.34 -5.54 -9.76
C HIS A 466 -25.21 -6.03 -10.92
N LEU A 467 -24.60 -6.40 -12.06
CA LEU A 467 -25.30 -6.87 -13.27
C LEU A 467 -26.36 -7.94 -13.00
N GLN A 468 -26.09 -8.87 -12.09
CA GLN A 468 -27.01 -9.96 -11.75
C GLN A 468 -27.62 -9.82 -10.34
N GLY A 469 -27.58 -8.66 -9.71
CA GLY A 469 -28.20 -8.47 -8.38
C GLY A 469 -27.48 -9.23 -7.25
N LYS A 470 -26.18 -9.50 -7.36
CA LYS A 470 -25.44 -10.40 -6.44
C LYS A 470 -24.74 -9.64 -5.33
N LEU A 471 -24.75 -10.23 -4.13
CA LEU A 471 -23.98 -9.79 -2.97
C LEU A 471 -22.56 -10.38 -2.97
N GLY A 472 -21.61 -9.69 -2.34
CA GLY A 472 -20.26 -10.22 -2.12
C GLY A 472 -19.37 -10.26 -3.35
N THR A 473 -19.71 -9.50 -4.41
CA THR A 473 -19.09 -9.65 -5.73
C THR A 473 -17.73 -9.00 -5.79
N ARG A 474 -17.54 -7.89 -5.05
CA ARG A 474 -16.32 -7.06 -5.08
C ARG A 474 -16.03 -6.59 -6.51
N ALA A 475 -17.07 -6.41 -7.32
CA ALA A 475 -16.95 -6.18 -8.76
C ALA A 475 -16.22 -4.88 -9.11
N HIS A 476 -16.16 -3.92 -8.18
CA HIS A 476 -15.48 -2.64 -8.38
C HIS A 476 -13.95 -2.67 -8.16
N ASP A 477 -13.38 -3.76 -7.64
CA ASP A 477 -11.96 -3.83 -7.27
C ASP A 477 -10.99 -4.53 -8.27
N PRO A 478 -11.42 -5.36 -9.25
CA PRO A 478 -10.50 -5.91 -10.23
C PRO A 478 -9.64 -4.84 -10.90
N LYS A 479 -8.37 -5.17 -11.19
CA LYS A 479 -7.42 -4.23 -11.78
C LYS A 479 -7.96 -3.51 -13.02
N ALA A 480 -8.57 -4.25 -13.95
CA ALA A 480 -9.11 -3.68 -15.18
C ALA A 480 -10.24 -2.66 -14.93
N VAL A 481 -11.06 -2.87 -13.89
CA VAL A 481 -12.10 -1.92 -13.49
C VAL A 481 -11.46 -0.67 -12.90
N HIS A 482 -10.47 -0.86 -12.01
CA HIS A 482 -9.71 0.25 -11.43
C HIS A 482 -9.04 1.10 -12.52
N GLU A 483 -8.34 0.50 -13.48
CA GLU A 483 -7.63 1.21 -14.54
C GLU A 483 -8.60 2.02 -15.41
N ARG A 484 -9.76 1.46 -15.80
CA ARG A 484 -10.79 2.19 -16.55
C ARG A 484 -11.27 3.43 -15.78
N ALA A 485 -11.69 3.25 -14.54
CA ALA A 485 -12.17 4.33 -13.68
C ALA A 485 -11.08 5.39 -13.41
N TRP A 486 -9.84 4.96 -13.19
CA TRP A 486 -8.71 5.83 -12.91
C TRP A 486 -8.33 6.67 -14.14
N ASN A 487 -8.27 6.05 -15.32
CA ASN A 487 -7.90 6.72 -16.56
C ASN A 487 -8.96 7.74 -17.01
N ALA A 488 -10.24 7.48 -16.74
CA ALA A 488 -11.34 8.42 -16.96
C ALA A 488 -11.43 9.51 -15.86
N GLY A 489 -10.41 9.67 -15.02
CA GLY A 489 -10.37 10.69 -13.96
C GLY A 489 -11.41 10.50 -12.84
N ARG A 490 -12.05 9.33 -12.73
CA ARG A 490 -13.12 9.04 -11.75
C ARG A 490 -12.81 7.77 -10.94
N PRO A 491 -11.81 7.77 -10.04
CA PRO A 491 -11.45 6.61 -9.24
C PRO A 491 -12.63 6.01 -8.45
N ILE A 492 -12.62 4.69 -8.27
CA ILE A 492 -13.67 3.97 -7.51
C ILE A 492 -13.87 4.51 -6.09
N MET A 493 -12.80 4.86 -5.36
CA MET A 493 -12.96 5.51 -4.04
C MET A 493 -13.74 6.83 -4.15
N GLY A 494 -13.45 7.63 -5.16
CA GLY A 494 -14.18 8.87 -5.42
C GLY A 494 -15.64 8.64 -5.73
N LYS A 495 -15.97 7.59 -6.49
CA LYS A 495 -17.34 7.16 -6.74
C LYS A 495 -18.08 6.80 -5.44
N LEU A 496 -17.46 6.00 -4.58
CA LEU A 496 -18.05 5.59 -3.30
C LEU A 496 -18.26 6.79 -2.36
N VAL A 497 -17.28 7.68 -2.28
CA VAL A 497 -17.36 8.93 -1.51
C VAL A 497 -18.46 9.84 -2.07
N PHE A 498 -18.52 10.02 -3.38
CA PHE A 498 -19.51 10.88 -4.01
C PHE A 498 -20.94 10.34 -3.85
N ASP A 499 -21.16 9.03 -4.03
CA ASP A 499 -22.47 8.41 -3.75
C ASP A 499 -22.90 8.65 -2.29
N THR A 500 -21.95 8.62 -1.37
CA THR A 500 -22.21 8.93 0.05
C THR A 500 -22.54 10.42 0.24
N MET A 501 -21.81 11.35 -0.41
CA MET A 501 -22.14 12.79 -0.42
C MET A 501 -23.54 13.07 -0.97
N ARG A 502 -23.97 12.31 -1.99
CA ARG A 502 -25.31 12.38 -2.57
C ARG A 502 -26.38 11.80 -1.63
N GLY A 503 -26.03 10.81 -0.82
CA GLY A 503 -26.85 10.37 0.31
C GLY A 503 -27.05 11.46 1.36
N ILE A 504 -26.03 12.28 1.65
CA ILE A 504 -26.16 13.47 2.52
C ILE A 504 -27.11 14.48 1.87
N ASP A 505 -26.99 14.72 0.56
CA ASP A 505 -27.92 15.62 -0.16
C ASP A 505 -29.37 15.13 -0.04
N PHE A 506 -29.61 13.82 -0.17
CA PHE A 506 -30.94 13.23 -0.01
C PHE A 506 -31.49 13.42 1.40
N LEU A 507 -30.66 13.23 2.43
CA LEU A 507 -31.08 13.48 3.81
C LEU A 507 -31.43 14.95 4.07
N LEU A 508 -30.76 15.89 3.39
CA LEU A 508 -31.04 17.32 3.50
C LEU A 508 -32.33 17.76 2.78
N GLU A 509 -32.89 16.95 1.87
CA GLU A 509 -34.21 17.18 1.26
C GLU A 509 -35.37 16.78 2.19
N ARG A 510 -35.09 16.18 3.35
CA ARG A 510 -36.11 15.61 4.24
C ARG A 510 -36.43 16.51 5.42
N ASP A 511 -37.72 16.73 5.66
CA ASP A 511 -38.22 17.51 6.80
C ASP A 511 -38.07 16.80 8.15
N ASP A 512 -37.89 15.48 8.16
CA ASP A 512 -37.72 14.66 9.37
C ASP A 512 -36.24 14.50 9.80
N VAL A 513 -35.30 15.14 9.11
CA VAL A 513 -33.86 15.13 9.40
C VAL A 513 -33.39 16.49 9.90
N ASP A 514 -32.62 16.51 10.98
CA ASP A 514 -31.93 17.71 11.46
C ASP A 514 -30.66 17.94 10.61
N PRO A 515 -30.59 19.01 9.79
CA PRO A 515 -29.48 19.25 8.87
C PRO A 515 -28.16 19.54 9.59
N GLU A 516 -28.20 19.96 10.86
CA GLU A 516 -27.01 20.21 11.67
C GLU A 516 -26.49 18.98 12.39
N LYS A 517 -27.14 17.81 12.22
CA LYS A 517 -26.81 16.57 12.96
C LYS A 517 -26.73 15.37 12.04
N ILE A 518 -25.94 15.50 10.97
CA ILE A 518 -25.66 14.41 10.03
C ILE A 518 -24.26 13.85 10.26
N GLY A 519 -24.13 12.52 10.26
CA GLY A 519 -22.85 11.82 10.36
C GLY A 519 -22.72 10.66 9.37
N VAL A 520 -21.58 9.97 9.43
CA VAL A 520 -21.30 8.76 8.65
C VAL A 520 -20.75 7.66 9.55
N ALA A 521 -21.03 6.41 9.23
CA ALA A 521 -20.44 5.26 9.93
C ALA A 521 -20.15 4.13 8.94
N GLY A 522 -19.02 3.44 9.12
CA GLY A 522 -18.68 2.33 8.24
C GLY A 522 -17.64 1.40 8.82
N ASN A 523 -17.60 0.18 8.27
CA ASN A 523 -16.63 -0.85 8.63
C ASN A 523 -15.80 -1.30 7.42
N SER A 524 -14.50 -1.55 7.60
CA SER A 524 -13.58 -2.03 6.54
C SER A 524 -13.39 -0.97 5.44
N LEU A 525 -13.62 -1.30 4.16
CA LEU A 525 -13.76 -0.31 3.09
C LEU A 525 -14.73 0.82 3.48
N GLY A 526 -15.79 0.52 4.23
CA GLY A 526 -16.71 1.52 4.75
C GLY A 526 -16.04 2.45 5.75
N GLY A 527 -15.13 1.93 6.59
CA GLY A 527 -14.29 2.75 7.45
C GLY A 527 -13.38 3.68 6.63
N ALA A 528 -12.80 3.17 5.53
CA ALA A 528 -12.03 4.00 4.60
C ALA A 528 -12.88 5.13 3.99
N VAL A 529 -14.08 4.82 3.48
CA VAL A 529 -15.01 5.81 2.92
C VAL A 529 -15.44 6.81 3.99
N ALA A 530 -15.77 6.37 5.21
CA ALA A 530 -16.10 7.25 6.33
C ALA A 530 -14.94 8.19 6.69
N SER A 531 -13.69 7.72 6.59
CA SER A 531 -12.50 8.57 6.76
C SER A 531 -12.37 9.61 5.65
N TRP A 532 -12.61 9.23 4.39
CA TRP A 532 -12.60 10.18 3.27
C TRP A 532 -13.74 11.20 3.36
N MET A 533 -14.93 10.78 3.83
CA MET A 533 -16.04 11.67 4.14
C MET A 533 -15.67 12.66 5.24
N ALA A 534 -15.06 12.21 6.35
CA ALA A 534 -14.58 13.10 7.41
C ALA A 534 -13.56 14.13 6.89
N ALA A 535 -12.69 13.73 5.97
CA ALA A 535 -11.71 14.62 5.36
C ALA A 535 -12.36 15.63 4.40
N LEU A 536 -13.33 15.24 3.57
CA LEU A 536 -13.82 16.02 2.42
C LEU A 536 -15.19 16.68 2.59
N GLU A 537 -16.09 16.13 3.40
CA GLU A 537 -17.48 16.59 3.53
C GLU A 537 -17.65 17.53 4.73
N PRO A 538 -17.70 18.87 4.54
CA PRO A 538 -17.82 19.81 5.65
C PRO A 538 -19.17 19.78 6.38
N ARG A 539 -20.21 19.17 5.80
CA ARG A 539 -21.56 19.17 6.39
C ARG A 539 -21.74 18.13 7.50
N ILE A 540 -20.92 17.08 7.52
CA ILE A 540 -21.03 16.05 8.56
C ILE A 540 -20.39 16.50 9.88
N LYS A 541 -20.99 16.08 11.00
CA LYS A 541 -20.55 16.41 12.36
C LYS A 541 -19.90 15.23 13.09
N LEU A 542 -20.06 14.01 12.58
CA LEU A 542 -19.52 12.79 13.19
C LEU A 542 -19.14 11.76 12.12
N ALA A 543 -18.04 11.05 12.36
CA ALA A 543 -17.63 9.87 11.61
C ALA A 543 -17.23 8.72 12.56
N ILE A 544 -17.79 7.53 12.34
CA ILE A 544 -17.30 6.28 12.93
C ILE A 544 -16.51 5.51 11.86
N VAL A 545 -15.21 5.39 12.08
CA VAL A 545 -14.26 4.69 11.21
C VAL A 545 -13.94 3.35 11.85
N SER A 546 -14.69 2.30 11.50
CA SER A 546 -14.51 0.95 12.05
C SER A 546 -13.68 0.07 11.11
N GLY A 547 -12.80 -0.77 11.67
CA GLY A 547 -12.06 -1.77 10.91
C GLY A 547 -11.16 -1.17 9.82
N TRP A 548 -10.54 -0.02 10.09
CA TRP A 548 -9.63 0.68 9.17
C TRP A 548 -8.47 1.32 9.93
N ALA A 549 -7.31 1.43 9.28
CA ALA A 549 -6.07 1.93 9.88
C ALA A 549 -5.53 3.18 9.19
N TYR A 550 -4.83 4.02 9.96
CA TYR A 550 -4.11 5.21 9.50
C TYR A 550 -2.61 4.90 9.44
N HIS A 551 -2.25 3.92 8.62
CA HIS A 551 -0.90 3.38 8.50
C HIS A 551 -0.62 2.85 7.08
N ASN A 552 0.66 2.82 6.68
CA ASN A 552 1.08 2.45 5.31
C ASN A 552 0.79 1.00 4.92
N VAL A 553 0.52 0.13 5.88
CA VAL A 553 0.04 -1.23 5.59
C VAL A 553 -1.19 -1.24 4.68
N THR A 554 -2.06 -0.23 4.82
CA THR A 554 -3.28 -0.08 4.01
C THR A 554 -3.00 0.27 2.54
N LEU A 555 -1.77 0.67 2.21
CA LEU A 555 -1.32 0.92 0.83
C LEU A 555 -1.00 -0.39 0.07
N ARG A 556 -0.94 -1.53 0.77
CA ARG A 556 -0.78 -2.87 0.17
C ARG A 556 -2.11 -3.61 0.00
N SER A 557 -3.21 -2.88 0.08
CA SER A 557 -4.58 -3.42 0.03
C SER A 557 -5.12 -3.51 -1.41
N LYS A 558 -6.44 -3.63 -1.51
CA LYS A 558 -7.30 -3.66 -2.70
C LYS A 558 -7.16 -2.37 -3.54
N TYR A 559 -7.25 -2.46 -4.88
CA TYR A 559 -6.96 -1.35 -5.80
C TYR A 559 -7.81 -0.10 -5.52
N CYS A 560 -9.08 -0.28 -5.15
CA CYS A 560 -9.99 0.83 -4.84
C CYS A 560 -9.54 1.65 -3.62
N THR A 561 -8.70 1.11 -2.73
CA THR A 561 -8.13 1.83 -1.58
C THR A 561 -6.65 2.15 -1.75
N LYS A 562 -5.88 1.18 -2.27
CA LYS A 562 -4.43 1.27 -2.46
C LYS A 562 -4.02 2.51 -3.25
N VAL A 563 -4.52 2.68 -4.47
CA VAL A 563 -4.02 3.73 -5.37
C VAL A 563 -4.45 5.12 -4.89
N PRO A 564 -5.73 5.38 -4.53
CA PRO A 564 -6.13 6.65 -3.92
C PRO A 564 -5.32 7.01 -2.67
N ASN A 565 -5.05 6.04 -1.79
CA ASN A 565 -4.28 6.32 -0.58
C ASN A 565 -2.78 6.53 -0.88
N GLN A 566 -2.20 5.82 -1.84
CA GLN A 566 -0.82 6.09 -2.30
C GLN A 566 -0.69 7.52 -2.81
N ARG A 567 -1.65 7.99 -3.62
CA ARG A 567 -1.65 9.38 -4.12
C ARG A 567 -1.98 10.40 -3.03
N MET A 568 -2.88 10.09 -2.09
CA MET A 568 -3.12 10.92 -0.91
C MET A 568 -1.83 11.13 -0.12
N ARG A 569 -1.01 10.08 0.01
CA ARG A 569 0.27 10.13 0.73
C ARG A 569 1.36 10.98 0.08
N GLU A 570 1.19 11.37 -1.18
CA GLU A 570 2.02 12.37 -1.85
C GLU A 570 1.59 13.81 -1.54
N ILE A 571 0.35 13.98 -1.06
CA ILE A 571 -0.26 15.28 -0.74
C ILE A 571 -0.13 15.59 0.75
N CYS A 572 -0.38 14.60 1.62
CA CYS A 572 -0.34 14.76 3.07
C CYS A 572 -0.05 13.45 3.82
N THR A 573 0.34 13.57 5.08
CA THR A 573 0.56 12.44 6.02
C THR A 573 -0.76 11.92 6.60
N TRP A 574 -0.74 10.75 7.25
CA TRP A 574 -1.94 10.21 7.93
C TRP A 574 -2.51 11.12 9.04
N PRO A 575 -1.69 11.71 9.94
CA PRO A 575 -2.18 12.69 10.92
C PRO A 575 -2.82 13.93 10.28
N GLU A 576 -2.21 14.44 9.22
CA GLU A 576 -2.74 15.57 8.46
C GLU A 576 -4.08 15.23 7.81
N PHE A 577 -4.19 14.05 7.17
CA PHE A 577 -5.43 13.58 6.58
C PHE A 577 -6.57 13.50 7.61
N LEU A 578 -6.29 12.93 8.80
CA LEU A 578 -7.23 12.94 9.93
C LEU A 578 -7.60 14.36 10.38
N SER A 579 -6.63 15.27 10.39
CA SER A 579 -6.82 16.64 10.85
C SER A 579 -7.75 17.45 9.95
N LEU A 580 -7.95 17.05 8.69
CA LEU A 580 -8.91 17.72 7.79
C LEU A 580 -10.34 17.71 8.35
N ALA A 581 -10.67 16.77 9.23
CA ALA A 581 -11.95 16.70 9.93
C ALA A 581 -12.10 17.76 11.06
N ALA A 582 -11.02 18.37 11.55
CA ALA A 582 -11.08 19.41 12.57
C ALA A 582 -11.62 20.74 12.03
N PRO A 583 -12.38 21.55 12.79
CA PRO A 583 -13.03 21.21 14.07
C PRO A 583 -14.43 20.58 13.88
N HIS A 584 -15.00 20.70 12.69
CA HIS A 584 -16.41 20.40 12.39
C HIS A 584 -16.85 18.95 12.67
N CYS A 585 -16.01 17.95 12.42
CA CYS A 585 -16.39 16.55 12.50
C CYS A 585 -15.70 15.83 13.67
N ALA A 586 -16.48 15.12 14.49
CA ALA A 586 -15.99 14.26 15.55
C ALA A 586 -15.71 12.84 15.02
N VAL A 587 -14.45 12.40 15.06
CA VAL A 587 -14.00 11.13 14.47
C VAL A 587 -13.66 10.11 15.56
N LEU A 588 -14.33 8.96 15.55
CA LEU A 588 -13.96 7.80 16.37
C LEU A 588 -13.43 6.68 15.48
N VAL A 589 -12.17 6.33 15.67
CA VAL A 589 -11.50 5.22 14.99
C VAL A 589 -11.61 3.99 15.88
N MET A 590 -12.32 2.95 15.43
CA MET A 590 -12.60 1.74 16.21
C MET A 590 -12.02 0.50 15.55
N ASN A 591 -11.14 -0.21 16.24
CA ASN A 591 -10.51 -1.42 15.71
C ASN A 591 -10.35 -2.50 16.77
N GLY A 592 -9.99 -3.70 16.35
CA GLY A 592 -9.43 -4.72 17.22
C GLY A 592 -7.92 -4.76 17.02
N ASP A 593 -7.14 -4.93 18.09
CA ASP A 593 -5.68 -4.94 17.98
C ASP A 593 -5.08 -6.26 17.49
N ALA A 594 -5.92 -7.26 17.20
CA ALA A 594 -5.57 -8.54 16.57
C ALA A 594 -6.17 -8.70 15.16
N ASP A 595 -6.55 -7.59 14.51
CA ASP A 595 -7.10 -7.60 13.17
C ASP A 595 -6.01 -7.76 12.08
N TRP A 596 -5.61 -9.01 11.81
CA TRP A 596 -4.66 -9.34 10.75
C TRP A 596 -5.23 -9.18 9.32
N ILE A 597 -6.52 -8.86 9.16
CA ILE A 597 -7.09 -8.57 7.83
C ILE A 597 -6.61 -7.18 7.36
N ILE A 598 -6.54 -6.22 8.28
CA ILE A 598 -5.98 -4.89 8.02
C ILE A 598 -4.47 -4.88 8.26
N ASP A 599 -4.01 -5.44 9.39
CA ASP A 599 -2.59 -5.58 9.69
C ASP A 599 -2.04 -6.89 9.12
N SER A 600 -1.88 -6.96 7.80
CA SER A 600 -1.54 -8.20 7.09
C SER A 600 -0.20 -8.82 7.48
N ASP A 601 0.71 -8.03 8.07
CA ASP A 601 1.98 -8.52 8.61
C ASP A 601 1.84 -9.06 10.05
N ASP A 602 0.73 -8.78 10.75
CA ASP A 602 0.39 -9.29 12.09
C ASP A 602 1.47 -8.97 13.14
N ASP A 603 2.05 -7.76 13.06
CA ASP A 603 3.12 -7.27 13.95
C ASP A 603 2.70 -6.08 14.83
N GLY A 604 1.44 -5.66 14.73
CA GLY A 604 0.81 -4.56 15.45
C GLY A 604 1.23 -3.17 14.96
N ALA A 605 2.02 -3.05 13.89
CA ALA A 605 2.47 -1.76 13.38
C ALA A 605 1.29 -0.89 12.92
N ALA A 606 0.26 -1.50 12.31
CA ALA A 606 -0.97 -0.80 11.91
C ALA A 606 -1.61 -0.06 13.09
N TRP A 607 -1.68 -0.71 14.26
CA TRP A 607 -2.37 -0.20 15.44
C TRP A 607 -1.53 0.79 16.22
N ARG A 608 -0.22 0.53 16.37
CA ARG A 608 0.71 1.53 16.92
C ARG A 608 0.72 2.80 16.07
N GLY A 609 0.80 2.66 14.74
CA GLY A 609 0.75 3.77 13.80
C GLY A 609 -0.58 4.53 13.85
N THR A 610 -1.70 3.83 13.90
CA THR A 610 -3.03 4.46 14.02
C THR A 610 -3.19 5.23 15.32
N ARG A 611 -2.75 4.69 16.46
CA ARG A 611 -2.75 5.41 17.75
C ARG A 611 -1.91 6.67 17.67
N SER A 612 -0.71 6.60 17.08
CA SER A 612 0.15 7.77 16.88
C SER A 612 -0.53 8.82 16.01
N ALA A 613 -1.09 8.42 14.87
CA ALA A 613 -1.73 9.35 13.94
C ALA A 613 -2.95 10.06 14.55
N VAL A 614 -3.75 9.34 15.34
CA VAL A 614 -4.87 9.92 16.09
C VAL A 614 -4.38 10.86 17.20
N SER A 615 -3.32 10.50 17.92
CA SER A 615 -2.71 11.38 18.92
C SER A 615 -2.19 12.69 18.31
N ASP A 616 -1.52 12.61 17.18
CA ASP A 616 -1.01 13.77 16.46
C ASP A 616 -2.14 14.66 15.92
N ALA A 617 -3.20 14.04 15.38
CA ALA A 617 -4.41 14.77 14.97
C ALA A 617 -5.13 15.41 16.17
N ALA A 618 -5.15 14.76 17.34
CA ALA A 618 -5.77 15.29 18.55
C ALA A 618 -5.12 16.61 18.99
N ASN A 619 -3.80 16.76 18.82
CA ASN A 619 -3.10 18.02 19.04
C ASN A 619 -3.62 19.12 18.10
N VAL A 620 -3.82 18.81 16.81
CA VAL A 620 -4.40 19.76 15.86
C VAL A 620 -5.83 20.13 16.27
N TYR A 621 -6.67 19.15 16.59
CA TYR A 621 -8.03 19.38 17.10
C TYR A 621 -8.05 20.32 18.32
N GLN A 622 -7.13 20.15 19.28
CA GLN A 622 -6.99 21.05 20.42
C GLN A 622 -6.68 22.49 20.00
N THR A 623 -5.74 22.70 19.08
CA THR A 623 -5.43 24.05 18.56
C THR A 623 -6.59 24.71 17.82
N GLN A 624 -7.51 23.90 17.27
CA GLN A 624 -8.73 24.36 16.60
C GLN A 624 -9.95 24.48 17.55
N GLY A 625 -9.75 24.41 18.87
CA GLY A 625 -10.82 24.52 19.86
C GLY A 625 -11.76 23.32 19.91
N ALA A 626 -11.32 22.16 19.42
CA ALA A 626 -12.10 20.94 19.22
C ALA A 626 -11.52 19.74 19.97
N ALA A 627 -10.85 19.99 21.11
CA ALA A 627 -10.22 18.95 21.92
C ALA A 627 -11.19 17.78 22.23
N GLY A 628 -10.68 16.55 22.16
CA GLY A 628 -11.45 15.34 22.43
C GLY A 628 -12.41 14.89 21.32
N ARG A 629 -12.53 15.63 20.20
CA ARG A 629 -13.36 15.25 19.03
C ARG A 629 -12.66 14.30 18.05
N VAL A 630 -11.46 13.81 18.35
CA VAL A 630 -10.83 12.70 17.61
C VAL A 630 -10.26 11.71 18.60
N GLN A 631 -10.64 10.43 18.46
CA GLN A 631 -10.26 9.38 19.40
C GLN A 631 -10.03 8.05 18.69
N ALA A 632 -9.21 7.20 19.30
CA ALA A 632 -9.02 5.83 18.88
C ALA A 632 -9.44 4.88 20.01
N TRP A 633 -10.28 3.92 19.67
CA TRP A 633 -10.75 2.87 20.56
C TRP A 633 -10.32 1.52 19.99
N PHE A 634 -9.87 0.63 20.88
CA PHE A 634 -9.37 -0.69 20.48
C PHE A 634 -9.91 -1.77 21.40
N GLU A 635 -10.52 -2.80 20.82
CA GLU A 635 -10.82 -4.03 21.52
C GLU A 635 -9.56 -4.89 21.62
N ALA A 636 -9.15 -5.20 22.85
CA ALA A 636 -8.02 -6.09 23.10
C ALA A 636 -8.34 -7.51 22.60
N LYS A 637 -7.45 -8.07 21.78
CA LYS A 637 -7.58 -9.37 21.10
C LYS A 637 -8.79 -9.46 20.15
N GLY A 638 -9.45 -8.34 19.86
CA GLY A 638 -10.48 -8.25 18.84
C GLY A 638 -9.85 -8.28 17.45
N GLY A 639 -10.51 -8.94 16.49
CA GLY A 639 -10.12 -8.91 15.08
C GLY A 639 -10.96 -7.93 14.27
N HIS A 640 -11.09 -8.22 12.97
CA HIS A 640 -11.98 -7.49 12.05
C HIS A 640 -13.48 -7.64 12.38
N ARG A 641 -14.03 -6.74 13.18
CA ARG A 641 -15.43 -6.76 13.67
C ARG A 641 -16.14 -5.45 13.29
N PRO A 642 -17.49 -5.44 13.15
CA PRO A 642 -18.26 -4.24 12.84
C PRO A 642 -18.47 -3.38 14.10
N TYR A 643 -17.41 -2.75 14.61
CA TYR A 643 -17.44 -1.96 15.84
C TYR A 643 -18.38 -0.75 15.79
N MET A 644 -18.83 -0.34 14.60
CA MET A 644 -19.92 0.63 14.47
C MET A 644 -21.22 0.21 15.21
N SER A 645 -21.42 -1.08 15.47
CA SER A 645 -22.57 -1.60 16.25
C SER A 645 -22.22 -1.89 17.72
N HIS A 646 -21.01 -1.55 18.16
CA HIS A 646 -20.58 -1.67 19.55
C HIS A 646 -21.26 -0.59 20.42
N PRO A 647 -21.58 -0.84 21.71
CA PRO A 647 -22.14 0.19 22.60
C PRO A 647 -21.33 1.50 22.65
N ASP A 648 -20.00 1.44 22.58
CA ASP A 648 -19.15 2.64 22.55
C ASP A 648 -19.37 3.53 21.32
N ALA A 649 -19.76 2.95 20.17
CA ALA A 649 -20.14 3.72 19.00
C ALA A 649 -21.43 4.52 19.26
N LEU A 650 -22.42 3.92 19.94
CA LEU A 650 -23.64 4.61 20.35
C LEU A 650 -23.37 5.72 21.37
N LEU A 651 -22.43 5.52 22.30
CA LEU A 651 -22.02 6.56 23.24
C LEU A 651 -21.38 7.75 22.52
N TRP A 652 -20.57 7.50 21.50
CA TRP A 652 -19.99 8.54 20.65
C TRP A 652 -21.06 9.30 19.86
N ILE A 653 -22.02 8.58 19.28
CA ILE A 653 -23.18 9.16 18.59
C ILE A 653 -23.96 10.04 19.55
N GLN A 654 -24.30 9.55 20.74
CA GLN A 654 -25.03 10.31 21.75
C GLN A 654 -24.30 11.60 22.17
N GLN A 655 -22.97 11.54 22.26
CA GLN A 655 -22.18 12.70 22.67
C GLN A 655 -22.12 13.81 21.60
N HIS A 656 -22.02 13.45 20.31
CA HIS A 656 -21.70 14.40 19.25
C HIS A 656 -22.83 14.67 18.25
N LEU A 657 -23.83 13.80 18.19
CA LEU A 657 -24.99 13.91 17.31
C LEU A 657 -26.30 13.88 18.12
N GLY A 658 -26.38 13.02 19.14
CA GLY A 658 -27.56 12.77 19.96
C GLY A 658 -28.31 11.51 19.55
N THR A 659 -28.92 10.85 20.53
CA THR A 659 -29.80 9.68 20.42
C THR A 659 -31.16 10.04 21.04
N PRO A 660 -32.12 10.60 20.28
CA PRO A 660 -33.36 11.14 20.84
C PRO A 660 -34.20 10.17 21.68
N LEU A 661 -34.03 8.86 21.49
CA LEU A 661 -34.79 7.83 22.21
C LEU A 661 -33.99 7.13 23.32
N LEU A 662 -32.72 7.51 23.52
CA LEU A 662 -31.86 6.92 24.55
C LEU A 662 -31.02 7.97 25.25
N THR A 663 -30.97 7.91 26.56
CA THR A 663 -30.00 8.65 27.37
C THR A 663 -28.65 7.94 27.37
N LYS A 664 -27.59 8.68 27.75
CA LYS A 664 -26.26 8.09 27.96
C LYS A 664 -26.29 6.93 28.97
N GLN A 665 -27.05 7.09 30.06
CA GLN A 665 -27.15 6.07 31.11
C GLN A 665 -27.86 4.81 30.64
N GLU A 666 -28.88 4.94 29.78
CA GLU A 666 -29.55 3.79 29.18
C GLU A 666 -28.62 3.05 28.23
N ILE A 667 -27.87 3.76 27.37
CA ILE A 667 -26.89 3.13 26.47
C ILE A 667 -25.84 2.34 27.27
N GLN A 668 -25.32 2.91 28.37
CA GLN A 668 -24.35 2.22 29.23
C GLN A 668 -24.90 0.97 29.91
N LYS A 669 -26.22 0.87 30.07
CA LYS A 669 -26.91 -0.27 30.69
C LYS A 669 -27.49 -1.25 29.66
N LEU A 670 -27.39 -0.96 28.37
CA LEU A 670 -27.90 -1.86 27.33
C LEU A 670 -27.19 -3.22 27.44
N PRO A 671 -27.94 -4.33 27.37
CA PRO A 671 -27.34 -5.64 27.23
C PRO A 671 -26.53 -5.72 25.92
N THR A 672 -25.65 -6.70 25.84
CA THR A 672 -24.92 -7.00 24.61
C THR A 672 -25.23 -8.39 24.12
N VAL A 673 -25.15 -8.57 22.81
CA VAL A 673 -25.28 -9.86 22.14
C VAL A 673 -24.03 -10.14 21.32
N ASN A 674 -23.59 -11.39 21.32
CA ASN A 674 -22.54 -11.82 20.41
C ASN A 674 -23.14 -12.00 19.01
N SER A 675 -22.54 -11.36 18.02
CA SER A 675 -22.97 -11.41 16.62
C SER A 675 -23.05 -12.83 16.06
N GLY A 676 -22.10 -13.71 16.37
CA GLY A 676 -22.10 -15.10 15.91
C GLY A 676 -23.31 -15.88 16.41
N ARG A 677 -23.60 -15.79 17.71
CA ARG A 677 -24.80 -16.38 18.31
C ARG A 677 -26.09 -15.80 17.72
N TRP A 678 -26.13 -14.49 17.50
CA TRP A 678 -27.28 -13.84 16.86
C TRP A 678 -27.45 -14.32 15.41
N CYS A 679 -26.38 -14.39 14.62
CA CYS A 679 -26.41 -14.91 13.25
C CYS A 679 -26.86 -16.39 13.21
N ASP A 680 -26.34 -17.25 14.10
CA ASP A 680 -26.72 -18.66 14.15
C ASP A 680 -28.21 -18.83 14.50
N ALA A 681 -28.71 -18.06 15.48
CA ALA A 681 -30.12 -18.07 15.87
C ALA A 681 -31.06 -17.66 14.71
N HIS A 682 -30.54 -16.94 13.74
CA HIS A 682 -31.26 -16.45 12.57
C HIS A 682 -30.83 -17.10 11.25
N GLN A 683 -30.04 -18.18 11.30
CA GLN A 683 -29.55 -18.92 10.12
C GLN A 683 -28.78 -18.04 9.11
N ILE A 684 -28.11 -17.00 9.59
CA ILE A 684 -27.27 -16.12 8.77
C ILE A 684 -25.88 -16.73 8.66
N ARG A 685 -25.49 -17.10 7.45
CA ARG A 685 -24.15 -17.62 7.17
C ARG A 685 -23.14 -16.50 7.02
N LEU A 686 -22.13 -16.49 7.89
CA LEU A 686 -20.96 -15.61 7.77
C LEU A 686 -19.99 -16.13 6.70
N GLU A 687 -19.32 -15.22 5.99
CA GLU A 687 -18.23 -15.58 5.08
C GLU A 687 -17.08 -16.24 5.85
N ARG A 688 -16.40 -17.22 5.24
CA ARG A 688 -15.34 -18.01 5.90
C ARG A 688 -14.27 -17.16 6.57
N LEU A 689 -13.86 -16.06 5.93
CA LEU A 689 -12.84 -15.15 6.46
C LEU A 689 -13.31 -14.46 7.76
N TYR A 690 -14.60 -14.16 7.88
CA TYR A 690 -15.17 -13.39 8.98
C TYR A 690 -15.90 -14.26 10.03
N GLY A 691 -16.19 -15.51 9.69
CA GLY A 691 -16.93 -16.48 10.50
C GLY A 691 -16.14 -17.11 11.65
N THR A 692 -15.11 -16.42 12.17
CA THR A 692 -14.30 -16.88 13.30
C THR A 692 -14.51 -15.97 14.50
N ASP A 693 -14.36 -16.50 15.71
CA ASP A 693 -14.52 -15.73 16.95
C ASP A 693 -13.53 -14.56 17.06
N LEU A 694 -12.41 -14.60 16.34
CA LEU A 694 -11.53 -13.46 16.22
C LEU A 694 -12.20 -12.29 15.47
N HIS A 695 -12.89 -12.59 14.35
CA HIS A 695 -13.47 -11.59 13.46
C HIS A 695 -14.96 -11.38 13.75
N GLN A 696 -15.76 -11.13 12.71
CA GLN A 696 -17.16 -10.73 12.81
C GLN A 696 -18.00 -11.65 13.69
N ARG A 697 -17.74 -12.96 13.77
CA ARG A 697 -18.49 -13.90 14.63
C ARG A 697 -18.33 -13.60 16.12
N GLY A 698 -17.18 -13.07 16.53
CA GLY A 698 -16.92 -12.72 17.93
C GLY A 698 -17.41 -11.34 18.35
N ALA A 699 -18.00 -10.56 17.45
CA ALA A 699 -18.31 -9.16 17.72
C ALA A 699 -19.35 -8.98 18.84
N THR A 700 -19.10 -7.98 19.68
CA THR A 700 -20.04 -7.50 20.70
C THR A 700 -20.93 -6.42 20.10
N LEU A 701 -22.24 -6.66 20.09
CA LEU A 701 -23.25 -5.73 19.57
C LEU A 701 -24.11 -5.20 20.73
N ALA A 702 -24.56 -3.95 20.65
CA ALA A 702 -25.60 -3.44 21.53
C ALA A 702 -26.92 -4.19 21.26
N ASP A 703 -27.47 -4.88 22.26
CA ASP A 703 -28.62 -5.76 22.08
C ASP A 703 -29.96 -5.00 22.20
N PHE A 704 -30.54 -4.73 21.03
CA PHE A 704 -31.89 -4.18 20.88
C PHE A 704 -32.96 -5.26 20.64
N LYS A 705 -32.62 -6.54 20.77
CA LYS A 705 -33.49 -7.70 20.47
C LYS A 705 -34.06 -7.65 19.05
N LEU A 706 -33.21 -7.29 18.09
CA LEU A 706 -33.60 -7.06 16.70
C LEU A 706 -33.77 -8.38 15.93
N SER A 707 -34.77 -8.42 15.07
CA SER A 707 -34.89 -9.46 14.03
C SER A 707 -34.24 -9.02 12.71
N PRO A 708 -33.63 -9.94 11.95
CA PRO A 708 -33.03 -9.61 10.66
C PRO A 708 -34.08 -9.29 9.59
N LEU A 709 -33.68 -8.50 8.60
CA LEU A 709 -34.48 -8.21 7.41
C LEU A 709 -33.89 -8.91 6.19
N SER A 710 -34.74 -9.55 5.38
CA SER A 710 -34.28 -10.27 4.20
C SER A 710 -33.93 -9.31 3.05
N PRO A 711 -32.95 -9.64 2.20
CA PRO A 711 -32.66 -8.84 1.00
C PRO A 711 -33.89 -8.59 0.12
N THR A 712 -34.80 -9.55 0.01
CA THR A 712 -36.06 -9.39 -0.74
C THR A 712 -36.96 -8.28 -0.17
N LYS A 713 -37.04 -8.13 1.16
CA LYS A 713 -37.82 -7.04 1.78
C LYS A 713 -37.16 -5.67 1.54
N LEU A 714 -35.84 -5.66 1.45
CA LEU A 714 -35.01 -4.46 1.26
C LEU A 714 -34.77 -4.09 -0.22
N ALA A 715 -35.24 -4.92 -1.15
CA ALA A 715 -35.06 -4.70 -2.58
C ALA A 715 -35.81 -3.44 -3.04
N CYS A 716 -35.09 -2.52 -3.66
CA CYS A 716 -35.61 -1.24 -4.15
C CYS A 716 -35.92 -1.28 -5.65
N LEU A 717 -35.17 -2.07 -6.42
CA LEU A 717 -35.34 -2.24 -7.85
C LEU A 717 -36.40 -3.30 -8.16
N LYS A 718 -37.19 -3.01 -9.19
CA LYS A 718 -38.03 -4.02 -9.84
C LYS A 718 -37.15 -5.03 -10.60
N PRO A 719 -37.62 -6.28 -10.83
CA PRO A 719 -36.85 -7.29 -11.55
C PRO A 719 -36.28 -6.82 -12.90
N GLU A 720 -37.05 -6.03 -13.66
CA GLU A 720 -36.69 -5.49 -14.96
C GLU A 720 -35.68 -4.33 -14.92
N GLU A 721 -35.52 -3.65 -13.78
CA GLU A 721 -34.53 -2.59 -13.59
C GLU A 721 -33.14 -3.15 -13.28
N ARG A 722 -33.06 -4.39 -12.79
CA ARG A 722 -31.80 -5.03 -12.41
C ARG A 722 -30.92 -5.27 -13.64
N GLY A 723 -29.65 -4.92 -13.51
CA GLY A 723 -28.68 -5.05 -14.59
C GLY A 723 -28.76 -3.94 -15.65
N THR A 724 -29.71 -3.01 -15.54
CA THR A 724 -29.78 -1.88 -16.47
C THR A 724 -28.64 -0.89 -16.23
N PRO A 725 -28.12 -0.21 -17.28
CA PRO A 725 -26.92 0.64 -17.17
C PRO A 725 -27.01 1.73 -16.10
N ALA A 726 -28.21 2.25 -15.82
CA ALA A 726 -28.42 3.29 -14.82
C ALA A 726 -28.03 2.86 -13.39
N PHE A 727 -27.95 1.56 -13.09
CA PHE A 727 -27.64 1.08 -11.74
C PHE A 727 -26.31 0.34 -11.63
N THR A 728 -25.71 -0.07 -12.76
CA THR A 728 -24.59 -0.99 -12.77
C THR A 728 -23.24 -0.28 -12.85
N LEU A 729 -22.21 -0.96 -12.37
CA LEU A 729 -20.81 -0.54 -12.51
C LEU A 729 -20.43 -0.33 -13.98
N GLU A 730 -20.84 -1.25 -14.85
CA GLU A 730 -20.54 -1.23 -16.28
C GLU A 730 -21.19 -0.03 -16.97
N GLY A 731 -22.45 0.27 -16.65
CA GLY A 731 -23.13 1.44 -17.19
C GLY A 731 -22.50 2.75 -16.73
N TRP A 732 -22.10 2.83 -15.45
CA TRP A 732 -21.37 3.98 -14.94
C TRP A 732 -19.99 4.14 -15.60
N LEU A 733 -19.20 3.06 -15.74
CA LEU A 733 -17.91 3.08 -16.43
C LEU A 733 -18.05 3.57 -17.88
N GLN A 734 -19.05 3.06 -18.60
CA GLN A 734 -19.32 3.50 -19.97
C GLN A 734 -19.68 4.99 -20.04
N GLN A 735 -20.40 5.51 -19.05
CA GLN A 735 -20.79 6.92 -19.00
C GLN A 735 -19.59 7.86 -18.78
N ILE A 736 -18.70 7.52 -17.84
CA ILE A 736 -17.53 8.38 -17.53
C ILE A 736 -16.47 8.35 -18.64
N GLU A 737 -16.40 7.27 -19.41
CA GLU A 737 -15.49 7.16 -20.56
C GLU A 737 -15.95 7.95 -21.80
N GLN A 738 -17.21 8.39 -21.83
CA GLN A 738 -17.76 9.23 -22.91
C GLN A 738 -17.61 10.73 -22.66
N THR A 739 -17.23 11.12 -21.45
CA THR A 739 -17.14 12.52 -21.01
C THR A 739 -15.74 13.14 -21.15
N ASP A 740 -14.78 12.37 -21.67
CA ASP A 740 -13.44 12.81 -22.11
C ASP A 740 -13.40 12.98 -23.64
#